data_AF-A0A6P2ASH5-F1
#
_entry.id   AF-A0A6P2ASH5-F1
#
_cell.length_a   1.000
_cell.length_b   1.000
_cell.length_c   1.000
_cell.angle_alpha   90.00
_cell.angle_beta   90.00
_cell.angle_gamma   90.00
#
_symmetry.space_group_name_H-M   'P 1'
#
loop_
_entity.id
_entity.type
_entity.pdbx_description
1 polymer ?
#
loop_
_entity_poly.entity_id
_entity_poly.type
_entity_poly.pdbx_seq_one_letter_code
_entity_poly.pdbx_strand_id
1 'polypeptide(L)'
;MANSELPEVIISQHAATQMYRVAHPYLHRGLECGGHLYGARVQVAGQTMTFVMAAGTPGPKAVCTPASFTSDALHGEQWLRTLEHVWPDFPWVVIGEGHVHPMPLHRLSGIDIMALEDAAADGPYLAILLSNTGERLRLQAFISEVGPTGSASVRQATCRIDEELCQGLANLDDKAVAPISIPRAQQKVLRHASVNLRRQGLVVEPIVTSHGRTVMMYDPSSPDNLVALEPRKREGRTIWALHARSSSGWQDEPRIVSDSFDEESLVTYITHCLSSSTTVLAPSHPEIDVLARCDSWHVLLPQSLINELAEQPALIQASLRADEHWLSLDSIAPIDSGSKSDCPVVTWNHQREGYPELVRNEDGWQLNHGEQQTPVAVWNPADAGTRQQGLTALSRLQSKRVGLIGLGSMGSRLALHLAACDVQVLGADEGRFKAANAYPRYPYQRPLHQLVGRTKADILRQVEGEVLGSKLITTWHGNVVNDSVFEQHLLEFQPDLLIVSTDTLDSRRDIGALARCNGISQLHVGFADAAASVELAYYGTEERDPCPICRYGQQSQGGNGAALRPSSQMYAADTANDQMAVSALHASIELGAAVVSRTVVDLLAAPSIAEGVARTFRMGGQSGNLIWFSHQPDSWIFEDSLHKIVATIEKWSACPICGSGTHAQDISEINRASEEVRHDA
;
A
#
# COMPACT_ATOMS: atom_id res chain seq x y z
N MET A 1 -23.55 -37.95 -21.39
CA MET A 1 -22.65 -37.71 -20.25
C MET A 1 -22.40 -36.22 -20.23
N ALA A 2 -22.81 -35.51 -19.19
CA ALA A 2 -22.45 -34.10 -19.04
C ALA A 2 -20.92 -34.01 -19.05
N ASN A 3 -20.35 -33.06 -19.79
CA ASN A 3 -18.92 -32.76 -19.69
C ASN A 3 -18.66 -32.35 -18.24
N SER A 4 -18.20 -33.29 -17.41
CA SER A 4 -17.77 -32.99 -16.05
C SER A 4 -16.52 -32.14 -16.22
N GLU A 5 -16.68 -30.82 -16.09
CA GLU A 5 -15.56 -29.90 -16.12
C GLU A 5 -14.53 -30.35 -15.09
N LEU A 6 -13.26 -30.40 -15.52
CA LEU A 6 -12.16 -30.76 -14.63
C LEU A 6 -12.13 -29.77 -13.46
N PRO A 7 -11.74 -30.21 -12.26
CA PRO A 7 -11.66 -29.32 -11.11
C PRO A 7 -10.61 -28.26 -11.42
N GLU A 8 -10.95 -27.00 -11.15
CA GLU A 8 -10.05 -25.88 -11.42
C GLU A 8 -9.13 -25.68 -10.21
N VAL A 9 -7.83 -25.81 -10.46
CA VAL A 9 -6.76 -25.54 -9.52
C VAL A 9 -6.11 -24.22 -9.91
N ILE A 10 -6.22 -23.24 -9.02
CA ILE A 10 -5.61 -21.94 -9.17
C ILE A 10 -4.37 -21.88 -8.29
N ILE A 11 -3.21 -21.63 -8.90
CA ILE A 11 -1.95 -21.53 -8.18
C ILE A 11 -1.46 -20.09 -8.24
N SER A 12 -1.22 -19.51 -7.08
CA SER A 12 -0.57 -18.21 -6.98
C SER A 12 0.85 -18.27 -7.57
N GLN A 13 1.27 -17.20 -8.24
CA GLN A 13 2.66 -17.02 -8.68
C GLN A 13 3.67 -17.18 -7.53
N HIS A 14 3.28 -16.79 -6.31
CA HIS A 14 4.09 -16.98 -5.11
C HIS A 14 4.35 -18.46 -4.81
N ALA A 15 3.30 -19.28 -4.71
CA ALA A 15 3.42 -20.73 -4.48
C ALA A 15 4.25 -21.41 -5.57
N ALA A 16 3.99 -21.10 -6.85
CA ALA A 16 4.75 -21.65 -7.98
C ALA A 16 6.25 -21.30 -7.88
N THR A 17 6.57 -20.06 -7.46
CA THR A 17 7.95 -19.62 -7.26
C THR A 17 8.61 -20.32 -6.08
N GLN A 18 7.90 -20.49 -4.96
CA GLN A 18 8.39 -21.23 -3.79
C GLN A 18 8.71 -22.67 -4.13
N MET A 19 7.79 -23.38 -4.81
CA MET A 19 8.01 -24.75 -5.28
C MET A 19 9.28 -24.87 -6.11
N TYR A 20 9.47 -23.99 -7.10
CA TYR A 20 10.66 -24.02 -7.94
C TYR A 20 11.94 -23.77 -7.13
N ARG A 21 11.94 -22.77 -6.24
CA ARG A 21 13.11 -22.43 -5.41
C ARG A 21 13.48 -23.57 -4.46
N VAL A 22 12.48 -24.24 -3.88
CA VAL A 22 12.67 -25.37 -2.97
C VAL A 22 13.29 -26.55 -3.71
N ALA A 23 12.79 -26.87 -4.90
CA ALA A 23 13.26 -28.02 -5.65
C ALA A 23 14.59 -27.79 -6.36
N HIS A 24 14.90 -26.56 -6.78
CA HIS A 24 16.05 -26.24 -7.62
C HIS A 24 17.40 -26.81 -7.10
N PRO A 25 17.76 -26.70 -5.79
CA PRO A 25 19.00 -27.30 -5.27
C PRO A 25 19.09 -28.83 -5.39
N TYR A 26 17.95 -29.52 -5.43
CA TYR A 26 17.84 -30.98 -5.46
C TYR A 26 17.82 -31.51 -6.90
N LEU A 27 17.26 -30.75 -7.83
CA LEU A 27 17.25 -31.09 -9.25
C LEU A 27 18.67 -31.25 -9.80
N HIS A 28 19.61 -30.37 -9.41
CA HIS A 28 21.01 -30.49 -9.80
C HIS A 28 21.70 -31.75 -9.25
N ARG A 29 21.10 -32.39 -8.25
CA ARG A 29 21.59 -33.64 -7.65
C ARG A 29 20.87 -34.88 -8.17
N GLY A 30 19.94 -34.71 -9.11
CA GLY A 30 19.13 -35.81 -9.62
C GLY A 30 18.17 -36.38 -8.58
N LEU A 31 17.73 -35.57 -7.61
CA LEU A 31 16.81 -35.98 -6.55
C LEU A 31 15.43 -35.35 -6.77
N GLU A 32 14.41 -36.14 -6.50
CA GLU A 32 13.03 -35.67 -6.37
C GLU A 32 12.86 -34.89 -5.07
N CYS A 33 12.23 -33.73 -5.17
CA CYS A 33 12.08 -32.83 -4.03
C CYS A 33 10.86 -31.94 -4.20
N GLY A 34 10.24 -31.61 -3.07
CA GLY A 34 9.02 -30.84 -3.00
C GLY A 34 8.72 -30.30 -1.61
N GLY A 35 7.45 -30.01 -1.38
CA GLY A 35 6.94 -29.60 -0.08
C GLY A 35 5.42 -29.64 -0.05
N HIS A 36 4.86 -29.46 1.14
CA HIS A 36 3.42 -29.34 1.30
C HIS A 36 2.89 -28.07 0.60
N LEU A 37 1.67 -28.17 0.10
CA LEU A 37 0.92 -27.09 -0.53
C LEU A 37 -0.15 -26.59 0.43
N TYR A 38 -0.26 -25.28 0.54
CA TYR A 38 -1.18 -24.63 1.47
C TYR A 38 -2.09 -23.65 0.74
N GLY A 39 -3.33 -23.55 1.20
CA GLY A 39 -4.28 -22.57 0.70
C GLY A 39 -5.70 -22.88 1.14
N ALA A 40 -6.69 -22.74 0.26
CA ALA A 40 -8.10 -22.97 0.57
C ALA A 40 -8.86 -23.75 -0.52
N ARG A 41 -9.93 -24.42 -0.11
CA ARG A 41 -10.95 -24.99 -1.01
C ARG A 41 -12.25 -24.22 -0.83
N VAL A 42 -12.78 -23.65 -1.90
CA VAL A 42 -13.96 -22.77 -1.84
C VAL A 42 -15.02 -23.27 -2.82
N GLN A 43 -16.28 -23.25 -2.42
CA GLN A 43 -17.40 -23.50 -3.33
C GLN A 43 -17.75 -22.22 -4.07
N VAL A 44 -17.65 -22.22 -5.40
CA VAL A 44 -18.03 -21.10 -6.27
C VAL A 44 -19.03 -21.63 -7.29
N ALA A 45 -20.25 -21.09 -7.28
CA ALA A 45 -21.34 -21.51 -8.17
C ALA A 45 -21.61 -23.04 -8.20
N GLY A 46 -21.41 -23.73 -7.08
CA GLY A 46 -21.59 -25.18 -6.96
C GLY A 46 -20.40 -26.03 -7.44
N GLN A 47 -19.29 -25.40 -7.82
CA GLN A 47 -18.03 -26.06 -8.14
C GLN A 47 -17.02 -25.83 -7.02
N THR A 48 -16.28 -26.88 -6.67
CA THR A 48 -15.15 -26.76 -5.73
C THR A 48 -13.94 -26.23 -6.46
N MET A 49 -13.50 -25.03 -6.11
CA MET A 49 -12.25 -24.44 -6.57
C MET A 49 -11.15 -24.64 -5.53
N THR A 50 -9.95 -24.99 -5.98
CA THR A 50 -8.79 -25.18 -5.10
C THR A 50 -7.76 -24.08 -5.35
N PHE A 51 -7.45 -23.30 -4.33
CA PHE A 51 -6.50 -22.19 -4.39
C PHE A 51 -5.21 -22.55 -3.66
N VAL A 52 -4.08 -22.61 -4.38
CA VAL A 52 -2.76 -22.89 -3.82
C VAL A 52 -1.98 -21.58 -3.65
N MET A 53 -1.74 -21.21 -2.41
CA MET A 53 -1.32 -19.87 -2.01
C MET A 53 0.12 -19.83 -1.52
N ALA A 54 0.59 -20.95 -0.94
CA ALA A 54 1.97 -21.12 -0.53
C ALA A 54 2.44 -22.57 -0.75
N ALA A 55 3.75 -22.75 -0.83
CA ALA A 55 4.41 -24.05 -0.82
C ALA A 55 5.53 -24.05 0.23
N GLY A 56 5.56 -25.11 1.03
CA GLY A 56 6.56 -25.31 2.09
C GLY A 56 7.87 -25.88 1.56
N THR A 57 8.84 -26.02 2.46
CA THR A 57 10.08 -26.76 2.20
C THR A 57 9.85 -28.27 2.44
N PRO A 58 10.79 -29.16 2.06
CA PRO A 58 10.68 -30.59 2.31
C PRO A 58 10.57 -30.88 3.81
N GLY A 59 11.25 -30.07 4.62
CA GLY A 59 11.50 -30.30 6.04
C GLY A 59 12.72 -31.20 6.28
N PRO A 60 13.27 -31.20 7.49
CA PRO A 60 14.53 -31.86 7.82
C PRO A 60 14.47 -33.39 7.77
N LYS A 61 13.28 -34.00 7.92
CA LYS A 61 13.09 -35.45 7.84
C LYS A 61 12.53 -35.90 6.48
N ALA A 62 12.46 -35.02 5.49
CA ALA A 62 12.02 -35.41 4.16
C ALA A 62 12.94 -36.47 3.54
N VAL A 63 12.32 -37.38 2.81
CA VAL A 63 13.01 -38.38 2.01
C VAL A 63 13.01 -37.89 0.56
N CYS A 64 14.19 -37.50 0.08
CA CYS A 64 14.41 -37.09 -1.31
C CYS A 64 15.30 -38.12 -2.00
N THR A 65 14.73 -38.94 -2.88
CA THR A 65 15.47 -39.92 -3.68
C THR A 65 15.34 -39.61 -5.18
N PRO A 66 16.12 -40.24 -6.07
CA PRO A 66 15.91 -40.08 -7.50
C PRO A 66 14.55 -40.55 -8.03
N ALA A 67 13.80 -41.34 -7.25
CA ALA A 67 12.59 -42.03 -7.69
C ALA A 67 11.37 -41.84 -6.77
N SER A 68 11.53 -41.10 -5.67
CA SER A 68 10.45 -40.83 -4.74
C SER A 68 10.75 -39.59 -3.90
N PHE A 69 9.70 -38.86 -3.57
CA PHE A 69 9.70 -37.81 -2.57
C PHE A 69 8.69 -38.11 -1.47
N THR A 70 9.06 -37.86 -0.21
CA THR A 70 8.12 -37.85 0.92
C THR A 70 8.44 -36.65 1.79
N SER A 71 7.46 -35.78 2.01
CA SER A 71 7.60 -34.59 2.84
C SER A 71 7.66 -34.94 4.33
N ASP A 72 8.28 -34.07 5.13
CA ASP A 72 8.23 -34.14 6.58
C ASP A 72 6.88 -33.59 7.08
N ALA A 73 5.95 -34.49 7.43
CA ALA A 73 4.60 -34.12 7.84
C ALA A 73 4.57 -33.16 9.04
N LEU A 74 5.44 -33.38 10.04
CA LEU A 74 5.52 -32.51 11.23
C LEU A 74 5.99 -31.10 10.87
N HIS A 75 6.98 -31.00 9.97
CA HIS A 75 7.42 -29.72 9.44
C HIS A 75 6.30 -29.02 8.66
N GLY A 76 5.51 -29.79 7.92
CA GLY A 76 4.32 -29.30 7.21
C GLY A 76 3.28 -28.68 8.14
N GLU A 77 2.94 -29.37 9.24
CA GLU A 77 2.01 -28.86 10.24
C GLU A 77 2.51 -27.60 10.94
N GLN A 78 3.80 -27.52 11.25
CA GLN A 78 4.41 -26.32 11.85
C GLN A 78 4.34 -25.13 10.91
N TRP A 79 4.55 -25.36 9.61
CA TRP A 79 4.44 -24.33 8.60
C TRP A 79 2.99 -23.88 8.42
N LEU A 80 2.01 -24.79 8.43
CA LEU A 80 0.58 -24.43 8.41
C LEU A 80 0.23 -23.49 9.55
N ARG A 81 0.64 -23.82 10.78
CA ARG A 81 0.40 -22.96 11.97
C ARG A 81 1.05 -21.59 11.84
N THR A 82 2.17 -21.50 11.13
CA THR A 82 2.83 -20.22 10.85
C THR A 82 2.01 -19.39 9.88
N LEU A 83 1.46 -20.00 8.82
CA LEU A 83 0.59 -19.32 7.87
C LEU A 83 -0.73 -18.86 8.53
N GLU A 84 -1.33 -19.69 9.38
CA GLU A 84 -2.50 -19.33 10.19
C GLU A 84 -2.23 -18.14 11.10
N HIS A 85 -1.01 -18.00 11.63
CA HIS A 85 -0.65 -16.86 12.46
C HIS A 85 -0.43 -15.58 11.64
N VAL A 86 0.24 -15.70 10.49
CA VAL A 86 0.57 -14.54 9.63
C VAL A 86 -0.69 -14.01 8.93
N TRP A 87 -1.60 -14.88 8.54
CA TRP A 87 -2.87 -14.54 7.87
C TRP A 87 -4.05 -15.25 8.53
N PRO A 88 -4.48 -14.80 9.72
CA PRO A 88 -5.51 -15.48 10.53
C PRO A 88 -6.90 -15.47 9.90
N ASP A 89 -7.17 -14.51 9.01
CA ASP A 89 -8.47 -14.40 8.33
C ASP A 89 -8.57 -15.32 7.11
N PHE A 90 -7.48 -15.97 6.70
CA PHE A 90 -7.48 -16.89 5.57
C PHE A 90 -7.62 -18.34 6.06
N PRO A 91 -8.55 -19.14 5.49
CA PRO A 91 -8.83 -20.49 5.96
C PRO A 91 -7.78 -21.49 5.45
N TRP A 92 -6.57 -21.41 6.00
CA TRP A 92 -5.45 -22.25 5.61
C TRP A 92 -5.74 -23.72 5.86
N VAL A 93 -5.50 -24.53 4.84
CA VAL A 93 -5.46 -26.00 4.93
C VAL A 93 -4.26 -26.53 4.15
N VAL A 94 -3.78 -27.71 4.53
CA VAL A 94 -2.91 -28.51 3.67
C VAL A 94 -3.76 -29.04 2.52
N ILE A 95 -3.44 -28.61 1.30
CA ILE A 95 -4.17 -29.01 0.10
C ILE A 95 -3.54 -30.26 -0.51
N GLY A 96 -2.22 -30.40 -0.37
CA GLY A 96 -1.51 -31.61 -0.72
C GLY A 96 -0.01 -31.37 -0.81
N GLU A 97 0.64 -31.87 -1.84
CA GLU A 97 2.09 -31.78 -2.03
C GLU A 97 2.47 -31.33 -3.44
N GLY A 98 3.55 -30.58 -3.54
CA GLY A 98 4.12 -30.17 -4.81
C GLY A 98 5.55 -30.64 -4.89
N HIS A 99 5.91 -31.40 -5.91
CA HIS A 99 7.27 -31.90 -6.08
C HIS A 99 7.72 -31.84 -7.54
N VAL A 100 9.02 -31.99 -7.74
CA VAL A 100 9.67 -31.86 -9.04
C VAL A 100 10.49 -33.11 -9.32
N HIS A 101 10.22 -33.75 -10.44
CA HIS A 101 10.97 -34.92 -10.86
C HIS A 101 12.32 -34.50 -11.46
N PRO A 102 13.43 -35.19 -11.11
CA PRO A 102 14.75 -34.89 -11.66
C PRO A 102 14.88 -35.30 -13.14
N MET A 103 14.06 -36.25 -13.58
CA MET A 103 13.95 -36.67 -14.98
C MET A 103 12.76 -35.97 -15.65
N PRO A 104 12.73 -35.84 -17.00
CA PRO A 104 11.61 -35.28 -17.76
C PRO A 104 10.40 -36.23 -17.79
N LEU A 105 9.98 -36.69 -16.61
CA LEU A 105 8.75 -37.43 -16.41
C LEU A 105 7.62 -36.40 -16.34
N HIS A 106 6.71 -36.47 -17.31
CA HIS A 106 5.54 -35.58 -17.40
C HIS A 106 4.28 -36.22 -16.79
N ARG A 107 4.47 -37.23 -15.94
CA ARG A 107 3.43 -38.05 -15.35
C ARG A 107 3.84 -38.43 -13.93
N LEU A 108 2.84 -38.57 -13.07
CA LEU A 108 2.99 -39.16 -11.75
C LEU A 108 3.61 -40.57 -11.87
N SER A 109 4.53 -40.87 -10.96
CA SER A 109 5.03 -42.21 -10.73
C SER A 109 3.91 -43.09 -10.15
N GLY A 110 4.08 -44.42 -10.20
CA GLY A 110 3.14 -45.32 -9.53
C GLY A 110 3.09 -45.08 -8.02
N ILE A 111 4.19 -44.65 -7.42
CA ILE A 111 4.28 -44.32 -5.99
C ILE A 111 3.47 -43.05 -5.70
N ASP A 112 3.55 -42.03 -6.57
CA ASP A 112 2.82 -40.78 -6.40
C ASP A 112 1.30 -41.02 -6.51
N ILE A 113 0.87 -41.89 -7.43
CA ILE A 113 -0.54 -42.27 -7.57
C ILE A 113 -1.02 -42.99 -6.31
N MET A 114 -0.25 -43.96 -5.81
CA MET A 114 -0.61 -44.67 -4.58
C MET A 114 -0.67 -43.74 -3.38
N ALA A 115 0.30 -42.83 -3.21
CA ALA A 115 0.30 -41.85 -2.14
C ALA A 115 -0.91 -40.90 -2.21
N LEU A 116 -1.29 -40.47 -3.41
CA LEU A 116 -2.49 -39.67 -3.64
C LEU A 116 -3.78 -40.43 -3.34
N GLU A 117 -3.85 -41.71 -3.69
CA GLU A 117 -5.00 -42.58 -3.39
C GLU A 117 -5.13 -42.86 -1.90
N ASP A 118 -4.02 -43.10 -1.20
CA ASP A 118 -3.99 -43.29 0.25
C ASP A 118 -4.43 -42.00 0.97
N ALA A 119 -3.92 -40.84 0.54
CA ALA A 119 -4.31 -39.54 1.10
C ALA A 119 -5.77 -39.17 0.79
N ALA A 120 -6.38 -39.75 -0.25
CA ALA A 120 -7.77 -39.50 -0.60
C ALA A 120 -8.75 -39.94 0.50
N ALA A 121 -8.34 -40.89 1.36
CA ALA A 121 -9.14 -41.38 2.48
C ALA A 121 -9.51 -40.26 3.48
N ASP A 122 -8.66 -39.26 3.61
CA ASP A 122 -8.85 -38.12 4.52
C ASP A 122 -9.50 -36.90 3.82
N GLY A 123 -9.81 -37.03 2.52
CA GLY A 123 -10.41 -36.01 1.69
C GLY A 123 -9.63 -35.78 0.39
N PRO A 124 -10.09 -34.88 -0.50
CA PRO A 124 -9.39 -34.61 -1.75
C PRO A 124 -7.95 -34.17 -1.48
N TYR A 125 -6.97 -34.74 -2.17
CA TYR A 125 -5.55 -34.40 -2.02
C TYR A 125 -4.95 -33.98 -3.36
N LEU A 126 -4.20 -32.88 -3.36
CA LEU A 126 -3.63 -32.28 -4.58
C LEU A 126 -2.14 -32.61 -4.70
N ALA A 127 -1.74 -33.22 -5.81
CA ALA A 127 -0.35 -33.23 -6.25
C ALA A 127 -0.11 -32.18 -7.33
N ILE A 128 0.90 -31.32 -7.16
CA ILE A 128 1.42 -30.49 -8.24
C ILE A 128 2.79 -31.01 -8.67
N LEU A 129 2.87 -31.45 -9.92
CA LEU A 129 4.12 -31.83 -10.56
C LEU A 129 4.66 -30.64 -11.36
N LEU A 130 5.85 -30.18 -11.00
CA LEU A 130 6.64 -29.32 -11.88
C LEU A 130 7.57 -30.22 -12.69
N SER A 131 7.48 -30.18 -14.02
CA SER A 131 8.41 -30.89 -14.89
C SER A 131 9.24 -29.89 -15.70
N ASN A 132 10.54 -30.11 -15.75
CA ASN A 132 11.44 -29.35 -16.61
C ASN A 132 11.51 -30.01 -17.98
N THR A 133 10.95 -29.37 -19.01
CA THR A 133 10.96 -29.90 -20.39
C THR A 133 12.19 -29.43 -21.18
N GLY A 134 13.22 -28.90 -20.52
CA GLY A 134 14.42 -28.33 -21.14
C GLY A 134 14.25 -26.89 -21.62
N GLU A 135 13.11 -26.54 -22.21
CA GLU A 135 12.83 -25.18 -22.70
C GLU A 135 11.88 -24.38 -21.79
N ARG A 136 10.99 -25.06 -21.05
CA ARG A 136 10.01 -24.44 -20.14
C ARG A 136 9.73 -25.34 -18.93
N LEU A 137 9.36 -24.71 -17.82
CA LEU A 137 8.75 -25.40 -16.69
C LEU A 137 7.28 -25.63 -17.02
N ARG A 138 6.84 -26.89 -16.94
CA ARG A 138 5.44 -27.26 -17.11
C ARG A 138 4.88 -27.66 -15.76
N LEU A 139 3.77 -27.04 -15.39
CA LEU A 139 3.06 -27.35 -14.16
C LEU A 139 1.84 -28.23 -14.50
N GLN A 140 1.71 -29.36 -13.81
CA GLN A 140 0.58 -30.27 -13.93
C GLN A 140 -0.02 -30.50 -12.55
N ALA A 141 -1.33 -30.36 -12.43
CA ALA A 141 -2.05 -30.62 -11.20
C ALA A 141 -2.82 -31.96 -11.31
N PHE A 142 -2.81 -32.74 -10.24
CA PHE A 142 -3.52 -34.00 -10.12
C PHE A 142 -4.26 -33.99 -8.78
N ILE A 143 -5.54 -34.35 -8.80
CA ILE A 143 -6.37 -34.40 -7.60
C ILE A 143 -6.82 -35.83 -7.37
N SER A 144 -6.73 -36.29 -6.13
CA SER A 144 -7.34 -37.55 -5.71
C SER A 144 -8.77 -37.31 -5.23
N GLU A 145 -9.67 -38.21 -5.61
CA GLU A 145 -11.07 -38.17 -5.22
C GLU A 145 -11.58 -39.56 -4.88
N VAL A 146 -12.39 -39.64 -3.84
CA VAL A 146 -13.13 -40.84 -3.47
C VAL A 146 -14.43 -40.87 -4.28
N GLY A 147 -14.54 -41.82 -5.21
CA GLY A 147 -15.74 -42.00 -6.01
C GLY A 147 -16.94 -42.49 -5.18
N PRO A 148 -18.14 -42.55 -5.77
CA PRO A 148 -19.36 -43.01 -5.08
C PRO A 148 -19.26 -44.43 -4.50
N THR A 149 -18.36 -45.25 -5.06
CA THR A 149 -18.05 -46.62 -4.64
C THR A 149 -17.07 -46.70 -3.47
N GLY A 150 -16.57 -45.56 -2.96
CA GLY A 150 -15.53 -45.51 -1.93
C GLY A 150 -14.11 -45.77 -2.45
N SER A 151 -13.93 -46.03 -3.75
CA SER A 151 -12.61 -46.20 -4.36
C SER A 151 -11.98 -44.84 -4.65
N ALA A 152 -10.76 -44.61 -4.17
CA ALA A 152 -9.94 -43.47 -4.56
C ALA A 152 -9.55 -43.57 -6.04
N SER A 153 -9.49 -42.43 -6.70
CA SER A 153 -8.98 -42.31 -8.08
C SER A 153 -8.25 -41.00 -8.25
N VAL A 154 -7.19 -40.99 -9.06
CA VAL A 154 -6.43 -39.78 -9.38
C VAL A 154 -6.83 -39.27 -10.75
N ARG A 155 -7.21 -38.00 -10.84
CA ARG A 155 -7.52 -37.31 -12.09
C ARG A 155 -6.62 -36.10 -12.30
N GLN A 156 -6.25 -35.84 -13.56
CA GLN A 156 -5.55 -34.62 -13.90
C GLN A 156 -6.51 -33.43 -13.82
N ALA A 157 -6.13 -32.38 -13.10
CA ALA A 157 -6.90 -31.15 -12.95
C ALA A 157 -6.48 -30.09 -13.97
N THR A 158 -7.40 -29.18 -14.31
CA THR A 158 -7.03 -27.99 -15.08
C THR A 158 -6.36 -27.01 -14.13
N CYS A 159 -5.12 -26.65 -14.45
CA CYS A 159 -4.33 -25.77 -13.61
C CYS A 159 -4.06 -24.44 -14.32
N ARG A 160 -4.23 -23.34 -13.60
CA ARG A 160 -3.85 -22.00 -14.05
C ARG A 160 -2.96 -21.35 -13.01
N ILE A 161 -1.91 -20.66 -13.47
CA ILE A 161 -1.17 -19.74 -12.62
C ILE A 161 -1.91 -18.42 -12.72
N ASP A 162 -2.44 -17.96 -11.59
CA ASP A 162 -3.22 -16.74 -11.56
C ASP A 162 -2.32 -15.58 -11.11
N GLU A 163 -1.94 -14.76 -12.09
CA GLU A 163 -1.16 -13.55 -11.88
C GLU A 163 -2.00 -12.46 -11.17
N GLU A 164 -3.33 -12.45 -11.37
CA GLU A 164 -4.25 -11.49 -10.77
C GLU A 164 -4.59 -11.82 -9.31
N LEU A 165 -4.73 -13.10 -8.95
CA LEU A 165 -4.92 -13.56 -7.56
C LEU A 165 -3.70 -13.17 -6.70
N CYS A 166 -2.50 -13.22 -7.27
CA CYS A 166 -1.29 -12.70 -6.62
C CYS A 166 -1.35 -11.20 -6.38
N GLN A 167 -1.93 -10.42 -7.30
CA GLN A 167 -2.19 -9.00 -7.08
C GLN A 167 -3.23 -8.78 -5.96
N GLY A 168 -4.28 -9.60 -5.91
CA GLY A 168 -5.29 -9.56 -4.85
C GLY A 168 -4.77 -9.93 -3.47
N LEU A 169 -3.85 -10.89 -3.38
CA LEU A 169 -3.18 -11.27 -2.12
C LEU A 169 -2.08 -10.31 -1.72
N ALA A 170 -1.35 -9.74 -2.68
CA ALA A 170 -0.43 -8.63 -2.45
C ALA A 170 -1.16 -7.43 -1.82
N ASN A 171 -2.46 -7.26 -2.11
CA ASN A 171 -3.31 -6.24 -1.49
C ASN A 171 -3.82 -6.62 -0.08
N LEU A 172 -3.79 -7.91 0.30
CA LEU A 172 -3.86 -8.32 1.73
C LEU A 172 -2.51 -8.12 2.42
N ASP A 173 -1.44 -8.17 1.64
CA ASP A 173 -0.07 -7.87 2.01
C ASP A 173 0.25 -6.37 1.96
N ASP A 174 -0.67 -5.44 1.67
CA ASP A 174 -0.41 -3.99 1.46
C ASP A 174 0.09 -3.20 2.70
N LYS A 175 0.52 -3.89 3.76
CA LYS A 175 1.50 -3.37 4.72
C LYS A 175 2.97 -3.66 4.30
N ALA A 176 3.17 -4.30 3.14
CA ALA A 176 4.46 -4.74 2.62
C ALA A 176 5.24 -3.57 2.04
N VAL A 177 6.07 -2.99 2.91
CA VAL A 177 7.20 -2.13 2.54
C VAL A 177 7.98 -2.80 1.42
N ALA A 178 8.23 -2.09 0.31
CA ALA A 178 9.11 -2.54 -0.78
C ALA A 178 10.32 -3.28 -0.19
N PRO A 179 10.65 -4.50 -0.66
CA PRO A 179 11.54 -5.42 0.03
C PRO A 179 12.80 -4.68 0.47
N ILE A 180 12.99 -4.60 1.79
CA ILE A 180 14.04 -3.77 2.36
C ILE A 180 15.36 -4.28 1.83
N SER A 181 16.05 -3.43 1.06
CA SER A 181 17.38 -3.74 0.54
C SER A 181 18.34 -3.86 1.73
N ILE A 182 18.63 -5.09 2.14
CA ILE A 182 19.59 -5.36 3.20
C ILE A 182 21.00 -5.00 2.68
N PRO A 183 21.74 -4.10 3.34
CA PRO A 183 23.11 -3.77 2.94
C PRO A 183 24.00 -5.02 2.84
N ARG A 184 24.91 -5.07 1.84
CA ARG A 184 25.79 -6.23 1.61
C ARG A 184 26.60 -6.65 2.85
N ALA A 185 26.99 -5.68 3.69
CA ALA A 185 27.70 -5.96 4.95
C ALA A 185 26.83 -6.78 5.92
N GLN A 186 25.55 -6.40 6.11
CA GLN A 186 24.61 -7.12 6.96
C GLN A 186 24.23 -8.49 6.37
N GLN A 187 24.14 -8.62 5.04
CA GLN A 187 23.95 -9.92 4.39
C GLN A 187 25.11 -10.89 4.69
N LYS A 188 26.35 -10.38 4.77
CA LYS A 188 27.53 -11.18 5.12
C LYS A 188 27.47 -11.66 6.57
N VAL A 189 27.10 -10.77 7.50
CA VAL A 189 26.90 -11.11 8.93
C VAL A 189 25.83 -12.18 9.10
N LEU A 190 24.65 -12.00 8.49
CA LEU A 190 23.57 -13.01 8.56
C LEU A 190 24.00 -14.36 7.99
N ARG A 191 24.76 -14.35 6.90
CA ARG A 191 25.27 -15.58 6.28
C ARG A 191 26.22 -16.32 7.21
N HIS A 192 27.12 -15.62 7.89
CA HIS A 192 28.05 -16.23 8.82
C HIS A 192 27.36 -16.67 10.11
N ALA A 193 26.49 -15.84 10.69
CA ALA A 193 25.68 -16.18 11.85
C ALA A 193 24.81 -17.43 11.58
N SER A 194 24.19 -17.51 10.39
CA SER A 194 23.43 -18.71 9.97
C SER A 194 24.30 -19.97 9.95
N VAL A 195 25.56 -19.86 9.54
CA VAL A 195 26.50 -21.00 9.54
C VAL A 195 26.85 -21.41 10.97
N ASN A 196 27.09 -20.46 11.87
CA ASN A 196 27.40 -20.77 13.27
C ASN A 196 26.21 -21.35 14.03
N LEU A 197 25.01 -20.79 13.85
CA LEU A 197 23.79 -21.31 14.48
C LEU A 197 23.48 -22.73 14.01
N ARG A 198 23.67 -23.03 12.71
CA ARG A 198 23.55 -24.40 12.18
C ARG A 198 24.59 -25.35 12.78
N ARG A 199 25.82 -24.89 13.03
CA ARG A 199 26.86 -25.68 13.73
C ARG A 199 26.48 -25.97 15.19
N GLN A 200 25.68 -25.12 15.81
CA GLN A 200 25.11 -25.33 17.14
C GLN A 200 23.85 -26.22 17.12
N GLY A 201 23.46 -26.77 15.97
CA GLY A 201 22.30 -27.66 15.85
C GLY A 201 20.97 -26.96 15.56
N LEU A 202 20.97 -25.63 15.38
CA LEU A 202 19.76 -24.86 15.09
C LEU A 202 19.40 -24.90 13.60
N VAL A 203 18.11 -24.94 13.30
CA VAL A 203 17.61 -24.80 11.93
C VAL A 203 17.48 -23.32 11.60
N VAL A 204 17.98 -22.90 10.44
CA VAL A 204 17.94 -21.50 9.97
C VAL A 204 17.35 -21.46 8.56
N GLU A 205 16.12 -20.96 8.43
CA GLU A 205 15.37 -20.90 7.18
C GLU A 205 15.07 -19.45 6.77
N PRO A 206 15.42 -19.05 5.54
CA PRO A 206 15.00 -17.77 5.00
C PRO A 206 13.53 -17.83 4.58
N ILE A 207 12.71 -16.94 5.13
CA ILE A 207 11.31 -16.75 4.77
C ILE A 207 11.17 -15.40 4.10
N VAL A 208 10.36 -15.33 3.05
CA VAL A 208 9.98 -14.05 2.46
C VAL A 208 8.66 -13.65 3.11
N THR A 209 8.67 -12.60 3.91
CA THR A 209 7.50 -11.97 4.52
C THR A 209 7.15 -10.70 3.76
N SER A 210 6.01 -10.10 4.11
CA SER A 210 5.59 -8.78 3.63
C SER A 210 6.64 -7.68 3.85
N HIS A 211 7.51 -7.78 4.87
CA HIS A 211 8.54 -6.77 5.14
C HIS A 211 9.92 -7.08 4.51
N GLY A 212 10.08 -8.22 3.83
CA GLY A 212 11.32 -8.61 3.14
C GLY A 212 11.78 -10.03 3.48
N ARG A 213 13.10 -10.28 3.39
CA ARG A 213 13.68 -11.57 3.80
C ARG A 213 13.80 -11.61 5.31
N THR A 214 12.86 -12.29 5.97
CA THR A 214 12.94 -12.67 7.37
C THR A 214 13.78 -13.94 7.51
N VAL A 215 14.62 -14.02 8.53
CA VAL A 215 15.37 -15.25 8.84
C VAL A 215 14.72 -15.89 10.06
N MET A 216 14.13 -17.07 9.87
CA MET A 216 13.59 -17.86 10.96
C MET A 216 14.62 -18.85 11.48
N MET A 217 14.68 -18.98 12.80
CA MET A 217 15.64 -19.80 13.52
C MET A 217 14.92 -20.53 14.65
N TYR A 218 15.11 -21.84 14.72
CA TYR A 218 14.50 -22.65 15.78
C TYR A 218 15.39 -23.83 16.15
N ASP A 219 15.22 -24.29 17.39
CA ASP A 219 15.84 -25.53 17.87
C ASP A 219 14.93 -26.71 17.52
N PRO A 220 15.36 -27.67 16.68
CA PRO A 220 14.54 -28.82 16.31
C PRO A 220 14.21 -29.74 17.51
N SER A 221 14.96 -29.64 18.63
CA SER A 221 14.66 -30.36 19.87
C SER A 221 13.62 -29.67 20.75
N SER A 222 13.31 -28.39 20.49
CA SER A 222 12.32 -27.60 21.22
C SER A 222 11.53 -26.72 20.24
N PRO A 223 10.63 -27.32 19.43
CA PRO A 223 9.99 -26.64 18.29
C PRO A 223 9.08 -25.47 18.68
N ASP A 224 8.71 -25.35 19.95
CA ASP A 224 7.93 -24.23 20.47
C ASP A 224 8.77 -22.96 20.67
N ASN A 225 10.11 -23.08 20.65
CA ASN A 225 11.04 -21.96 20.76
C ASN A 225 11.48 -21.52 19.38
N LEU A 226 10.90 -20.42 18.91
CA LEU A 226 11.13 -19.91 17.56
C LEU A 226 11.55 -18.45 17.60
N VAL A 227 12.58 -18.11 16.84
CA VAL A 227 13.09 -16.75 16.69
C VAL A 227 12.99 -16.33 15.23
N ALA A 228 12.30 -15.23 14.94
CA ALA A 228 12.25 -14.63 13.62
C ALA A 228 12.95 -13.27 13.62
N LEU A 229 13.90 -13.08 12.70
CA LEU A 229 14.63 -11.83 12.48
C LEU A 229 14.11 -11.15 11.22
N GLU A 230 13.38 -10.06 11.41
CA GLU A 230 12.70 -9.30 10.37
C GLU A 230 13.41 -7.95 10.14
N PRO A 231 13.83 -7.61 8.91
CA PRO A 231 14.34 -6.28 8.62
C PRO A 231 13.19 -5.26 8.64
N ARG A 232 13.40 -4.10 9.25
CA ARG A 232 12.47 -2.95 9.25
C ARG A 232 13.20 -1.67 8.86
N LYS A 233 12.47 -0.68 8.33
CA LYS A 233 13.01 0.66 8.08
C LYS A 233 12.60 1.62 9.19
N ARG A 234 13.58 2.31 9.76
CA ARG A 234 13.36 3.44 10.66
C ARG A 234 14.30 4.57 10.24
N GLU A 235 13.73 5.74 9.94
CA GLU A 235 14.50 6.94 9.56
C GLU A 235 15.50 6.71 8.39
N GLY A 236 15.09 5.90 7.41
CA GLY A 236 15.93 5.57 6.25
C GLY A 236 17.02 4.53 6.50
N ARG A 237 17.17 4.02 7.73
CA ARG A 237 18.09 2.92 8.08
C ARG A 237 17.37 1.59 8.20
N THR A 238 18.08 0.50 7.90
CA THR A 238 17.59 -0.88 8.14
C THR A 238 17.91 -1.26 9.58
N ILE A 239 16.86 -1.42 10.39
CA ILE A 239 16.91 -2.00 11.74
C ILE A 239 16.39 -3.44 11.69
N TRP A 240 16.69 -4.25 12.71
CA TRP A 240 16.19 -5.62 12.79
C TRP A 240 15.24 -5.80 13.96
N ALA A 241 14.05 -6.30 13.66
CA ALA A 241 13.05 -6.71 14.63
C ALA A 241 13.22 -8.20 14.91
N LEU A 242 13.37 -8.56 16.17
CA LEU A 242 13.42 -9.94 16.62
C LEU A 242 12.11 -10.30 17.30
N HIS A 243 11.47 -11.34 16.79
CA HIS A 243 10.28 -11.95 17.36
C HIS A 243 10.68 -13.27 18.00
N ALA A 244 10.36 -13.45 19.28
CA ALA A 244 10.57 -14.71 19.97
C ALA A 244 9.21 -15.31 20.35
N ARG A 245 9.07 -16.62 20.10
CA ARG A 245 7.94 -17.45 20.53
C ARG A 245 8.42 -18.38 21.62
N SER A 246 7.60 -18.51 22.66
CA SER A 246 7.74 -19.53 23.71
C SER A 246 6.53 -20.45 23.69
N SER A 247 6.52 -21.46 24.57
CA SER A 247 5.36 -22.33 24.81
C SER A 247 4.08 -21.56 25.18
N SER A 248 4.19 -20.32 25.69
CA SER A 248 3.05 -19.47 26.03
C SER A 248 2.52 -18.61 24.86
N GLY A 249 3.16 -18.68 23.69
CA GLY A 249 2.81 -17.89 22.51
C GLY A 249 3.91 -16.94 22.07
N TRP A 250 3.59 -16.11 21.08
CA TRP A 250 4.45 -15.03 20.61
C TRP A 250 4.45 -13.87 21.61
N GLN A 251 5.58 -13.19 21.73
CA GLN A 251 5.62 -11.93 22.45
C GLN A 251 4.94 -10.84 21.61
N ASP A 252 4.05 -10.05 22.22
CA ASP A 252 3.17 -9.10 21.53
C ASP A 252 3.90 -7.95 20.83
N GLU A 253 5.14 -7.63 21.22
CA GLU A 253 5.95 -6.59 20.58
C GLU A 253 7.33 -7.10 20.11
N PRO A 254 7.72 -6.86 18.83
CA PRO A 254 9.05 -7.17 18.34
C PRO A 254 10.11 -6.32 19.02
N ARG A 255 11.23 -6.97 19.40
CA ARG A 255 12.37 -6.28 20.02
C ARG A 255 13.29 -5.74 18.92
N ILE A 256 13.61 -4.45 18.97
CA ILE A 256 14.53 -3.82 17.99
C ILE A 256 15.97 -4.11 18.42
N VAL A 257 16.71 -4.84 17.59
CA VAL A 257 18.06 -5.37 17.89
C VAL A 257 19.15 -4.51 17.26
N SER A 258 19.12 -3.18 17.41
CA SER A 258 20.13 -2.25 16.86
C SER A 258 20.13 -2.06 15.31
N ASP A 259 20.76 -0.98 14.85
CA ASP A 259 21.05 -0.67 13.43
C ASP A 259 22.36 -1.34 12.93
N SER A 260 23.15 -1.89 13.86
CA SER A 260 24.36 -2.67 13.58
C SER A 260 24.63 -3.71 14.69
N PHE A 261 24.99 -4.93 14.29
CA PHE A 261 25.47 -5.99 15.18
C PHE A 261 26.57 -6.77 14.46
N ASP A 262 27.58 -7.18 15.22
CA ASP A 262 28.56 -8.15 14.76
C ASP A 262 28.01 -9.59 14.84
N GLU A 263 28.75 -10.53 14.25
CA GLU A 263 28.38 -11.93 14.15
C GLU A 263 28.26 -12.62 15.53
N GLU A 264 29.14 -12.29 16.47
CA GLU A 264 29.23 -12.95 17.78
C GLU A 264 28.10 -12.49 18.70
N SER A 265 27.81 -11.19 18.71
CA SER A 265 26.68 -10.60 19.44
C SER A 265 25.34 -11.17 18.97
N LEU A 266 25.14 -11.30 17.65
CA LEU A 266 23.91 -11.83 17.08
C LEU A 266 23.71 -13.32 17.43
N VAL A 267 24.76 -14.13 17.28
CA VAL A 267 24.71 -15.57 17.60
C VAL A 267 24.44 -15.77 19.09
N THR A 268 25.15 -15.06 19.96
CA THR A 268 24.98 -15.16 21.41
C THR A 268 23.57 -14.81 21.85
N TYR A 269 23.02 -13.71 21.30
CA TYR A 269 21.66 -13.26 21.62
C TYR A 269 20.58 -14.26 21.16
N ILE A 270 20.71 -14.81 19.95
CA ILE A 270 19.75 -15.80 19.42
C ILE A 270 19.81 -17.10 20.23
N THR A 271 21.01 -17.61 20.51
CA THR A 271 21.19 -18.82 21.31
C THR A 271 20.65 -18.64 22.73
N HIS A 272 20.78 -17.44 23.31
CA HIS A 272 20.20 -17.13 24.61
C HIS A 272 18.66 -17.05 24.58
N CYS A 273 18.07 -16.45 23.55
CA CYS A 273 16.61 -16.41 23.36
C CYS A 273 16.00 -17.81 23.19
N LEU A 274 16.73 -18.74 22.57
CA LEU A 274 16.29 -20.11 22.36
C LEU A 274 16.48 -21.01 23.59
N SER A 275 17.43 -20.68 24.48
CA SER A 275 17.80 -21.49 25.66
C SER A 275 17.19 -21.03 26.98
N SER A 276 16.72 -19.79 27.09
CA SER A 276 16.16 -19.24 28.34
C SER A 276 14.68 -18.90 28.22
N SER A 277 13.89 -19.25 29.24
CA SER A 277 12.47 -18.85 29.36
C SER A 277 12.30 -17.42 29.89
N THR A 278 13.31 -16.54 29.70
CA THR A 278 13.41 -15.22 30.35
C THR A 278 13.52 -14.08 29.35
N THR A 279 12.92 -12.94 29.71
CA THR A 279 12.82 -11.72 28.90
C THR A 279 14.13 -10.90 28.97
N VAL A 280 14.96 -10.93 27.93
CA VAL A 280 16.18 -10.09 27.81
C VAL A 280 15.96 -8.77 27.07
N LEU A 281 16.30 -7.63 27.68
CA LEU A 281 16.33 -6.34 26.97
C LEU A 281 17.66 -6.20 26.20
N ALA A 282 17.60 -5.74 24.95
CA ALA A 282 18.80 -5.38 24.18
C ALA A 282 19.21 -3.92 24.51
N PRO A 283 20.49 -3.64 24.86
CA PRO A 283 20.94 -2.29 25.17
C PRO A 283 21.25 -1.47 23.91
N SER A 284 21.15 -0.14 24.04
CA SER A 284 21.54 0.84 23.01
C SER A 284 23.00 1.33 23.14
N HIS A 285 23.83 0.67 23.95
CA HIS A 285 25.26 0.98 24.12
C HIS A 285 26.08 -0.31 24.39
N PRO A 286 27.30 -0.46 23.85
CA PRO A 286 28.06 -1.73 23.88
C PRO A 286 28.69 -2.14 25.23
N GLU A 287 28.43 -1.44 26.35
CA GLU A 287 29.13 -1.69 27.63
C GLU A 287 28.22 -1.91 28.86
N ILE A 288 26.90 -1.99 28.70
CA ILE A 288 25.97 -2.18 29.84
C ILE A 288 24.93 -3.24 29.51
N ASP A 289 24.91 -4.33 30.29
CA ASP A 289 23.90 -5.39 30.22
C ASP A 289 22.83 -5.20 31.31
N VAL A 290 21.56 -5.15 30.90
CA VAL A 290 20.41 -4.98 31.81
C VAL A 290 19.52 -6.22 31.76
N LEU A 291 19.21 -6.81 32.91
CA LEU A 291 18.28 -7.93 33.04
C LEU A 291 16.99 -7.48 33.76
N ALA A 292 15.84 -7.81 33.19
CA ALA A 292 14.53 -7.48 33.76
C ALA A 292 13.77 -8.73 34.22
N ARG A 293 13.16 -8.66 35.40
CA ARG A 293 12.00 -9.47 35.80
C ARG A 293 10.87 -8.49 36.13
N CYS A 294 9.64 -8.83 35.77
CA CYS A 294 8.49 -7.98 36.12
C CYS A 294 8.49 -7.73 37.64
N ASP A 295 8.48 -6.44 38.00
CA ASP A 295 8.38 -5.85 39.33
C ASP A 295 9.69 -5.42 40.03
N SER A 296 10.87 -5.70 39.46
CA SER A 296 12.15 -5.11 39.93
C SER A 296 13.27 -5.20 38.87
N TRP A 297 14.01 -4.10 38.65
CA TRP A 297 15.15 -4.07 37.72
C TRP A 297 16.43 -4.55 38.40
N HIS A 298 17.18 -5.42 37.71
CA HIS A 298 18.50 -5.86 38.15
C HIS A 298 19.56 -5.37 37.15
N VAL A 299 20.47 -4.53 37.60
CA VAL A 299 21.59 -4.03 36.78
C VAL A 299 22.83 -4.87 37.08
N LEU A 300 23.40 -5.50 36.05
CA LEU A 300 24.71 -6.15 36.15
C LEU A 300 25.77 -5.12 35.77
N LEU A 301 26.58 -4.73 36.75
CA LEU A 301 27.72 -3.83 36.51
C LEU A 301 28.99 -4.68 36.37
N PRO A 302 29.91 -4.33 35.46
CA PRO A 302 31.23 -4.94 35.43
C PRO A 302 31.92 -4.80 36.81
N GLN A 303 32.61 -5.83 37.28
CA GLN A 303 33.28 -5.82 38.59
C GLN A 303 34.27 -4.65 38.74
N SER A 304 34.90 -4.22 37.63
CA SER A 304 35.76 -3.03 37.58
C SER A 304 35.00 -1.76 37.97
N LEU A 305 33.79 -1.56 37.47
CA LEU A 305 32.94 -0.41 37.75
C LEU A 305 32.43 -0.42 39.20
N ILE A 306 32.12 -1.60 39.74
CA ILE A 306 31.73 -1.76 41.16
C ILE A 306 32.87 -1.35 42.09
N ASN A 307 34.10 -1.78 41.79
CA ASN A 307 35.27 -1.44 42.58
C ASN A 307 35.59 0.05 42.50
N GLU A 308 35.43 0.66 41.33
CA GLU A 308 35.69 2.10 41.10
C GLU A 308 34.62 2.99 41.80
N LEU A 309 33.36 2.55 41.82
CA LEU A 309 32.27 3.24 42.53
C LEU A 309 32.37 3.09 44.06
N ALA A 310 32.93 1.99 44.57
CA ALA A 310 33.17 1.78 46.00
C ALA A 310 34.21 2.75 46.58
N GLU A 311 35.10 3.30 45.75
CA GLU A 311 36.11 4.28 46.14
C GLU A 311 35.60 5.72 46.16
N GLN A 312 34.39 6.00 45.63
CA GLN A 312 33.81 7.35 45.57
C GLN A 312 32.37 7.42 46.12
N PRO A 313 32.17 7.28 47.45
CA PRO A 313 30.84 7.19 48.08
C PRO A 313 29.94 8.42 47.87
N ALA A 314 30.54 9.58 47.60
CA ALA A 314 29.82 10.85 47.42
C ALA A 314 28.98 10.89 46.13
N LEU A 315 29.41 10.20 45.06
CA LEU A 315 28.68 10.10 43.79
C LEU A 315 27.43 9.21 43.92
N ILE A 316 27.49 8.20 44.79
CA ILE A 316 26.36 7.33 45.12
C ILE A 316 25.29 8.11 45.91
N GLN A 317 25.70 8.94 46.89
CA GLN A 317 24.76 9.75 47.67
C GLN A 317 24.12 10.91 46.89
N ALA A 318 24.83 11.50 45.92
CA ALA A 318 24.30 12.60 45.10
C ALA A 318 23.20 12.13 44.12
N SER A 319 23.30 10.91 43.62
CA SER A 319 22.30 10.31 42.70
C SER A 319 21.01 9.87 43.40
N LEU A 320 20.99 9.83 44.73
CA LEU A 320 19.88 9.31 45.57
C LEU A 320 19.07 10.42 46.28
N ARG A 321 19.28 11.70 45.98
CA ARG A 321 18.63 12.84 46.67
C ARG A 321 17.56 13.59 45.87
N ALA A 322 17.11 13.07 44.73
CA ALA A 322 16.02 13.67 43.97
C ALA A 322 14.69 12.91 44.26
N ASP A 323 13.83 13.57 45.03
CA ASP A 323 12.42 13.29 45.33
C ASP A 323 12.04 12.22 46.37
N GLU A 324 10.97 12.54 47.10
CA GLU A 324 10.57 12.04 48.41
C GLU A 324 10.11 10.57 48.43
N HIS A 325 11.00 9.58 48.42
CA HIS A 325 10.75 8.26 49.04
C HIS A 325 12.06 7.65 49.56
N TRP A 326 12.02 7.11 50.78
CA TRP A 326 13.18 6.58 51.49
C TRP A 326 13.61 5.22 50.90
N LEU A 327 14.90 5.05 50.62
CA LEU A 327 15.55 3.73 50.45
C LEU A 327 16.24 3.36 51.76
N SER A 328 15.86 2.23 52.39
CA SER A 328 16.73 1.54 53.35
C SER A 328 17.61 0.55 52.60
N LEU A 329 18.88 0.50 53.00
CA LEU A 329 19.90 -0.39 52.46
C LEU A 329 19.86 -1.72 53.25
N ASP A 330 18.74 -2.44 53.15
CA ASP A 330 18.56 -3.69 53.88
C ASP A 330 19.12 -4.87 53.06
N SER A 331 20.41 -5.13 53.27
CA SER A 331 21.19 -6.33 52.92
C SER A 331 21.73 -6.48 51.48
N ILE A 332 23.06 -6.41 51.37
CA ILE A 332 23.83 -7.14 50.36
C ILE A 332 23.87 -8.59 50.86
N ALA A 333 23.04 -9.47 50.30
CA ALA A 333 23.14 -10.90 50.59
C ALA A 333 24.12 -11.54 49.58
N PRO A 334 25.15 -12.28 50.02
CA PRO A 334 25.93 -13.12 49.12
C PRO A 334 25.03 -14.25 48.60
N ILE A 335 25.02 -14.45 47.28
CA ILE A 335 24.38 -15.61 46.66
C ILE A 335 25.19 -16.84 47.07
N ASP A 336 24.54 -17.77 47.78
CA ASP A 336 25.19 -19.00 48.23
C ASP A 336 25.52 -19.91 47.04
N SER A 337 26.68 -20.53 47.15
CA SER A 337 27.53 -21.05 46.09
C SER A 337 26.97 -22.23 45.29
N GLY A 338 26.94 -22.09 43.96
CA GLY A 338 26.65 -23.18 43.01
C GLY A 338 26.88 -22.85 41.53
N SER A 339 26.82 -21.58 41.12
CA SER A 339 27.14 -21.12 39.76
C SER A 339 28.30 -20.12 39.78
N LYS A 340 29.27 -20.31 38.88
CA LYS A 340 30.48 -19.46 38.71
C LYS A 340 30.19 -18.07 38.12
N SER A 341 29.29 -17.30 38.72
CA SER A 341 29.10 -15.90 38.36
C SER A 341 28.88 -15.07 39.63
N ASP A 342 29.99 -14.58 40.18
CA ASP A 342 29.99 -13.60 41.27
C ASP A 342 29.60 -12.24 40.68
N CYS A 343 28.32 -11.84 40.82
CA CYS A 343 27.88 -10.47 40.56
C CYS A 343 26.88 -10.05 41.65
N PRO A 344 27.18 -9.00 42.43
CA PRO A 344 26.23 -8.47 43.40
C PRO A 344 25.11 -7.70 42.68
N VAL A 345 23.88 -7.84 43.19
CA VAL A 345 22.66 -7.28 42.59
C VAL A 345 22.14 -6.14 43.46
N VAL A 346 21.88 -4.97 42.87
CA VAL A 346 21.23 -3.82 43.53
C VAL A 346 19.84 -3.62 42.94
N THR A 347 18.84 -3.34 43.78
CA THR A 347 17.42 -3.23 43.40
C THR A 347 16.97 -1.77 43.40
N TRP A 348 16.18 -1.36 42.39
CA TRP A 348 15.68 0.01 42.22
C TRP A 348 14.16 0.03 41.93
N ASN A 349 13.47 1.06 42.42
CA ASN A 349 12.03 1.33 42.19
C ASN A 349 11.79 2.81 41.90
N HIS A 350 11.40 3.22 40.66
CA HIS A 350 10.34 4.23 40.39
C HIS A 350 10.07 4.55 38.90
N GLN A 351 8.90 5.20 38.67
CA GLN A 351 8.30 5.70 37.42
C GLN A 351 8.87 7.05 36.89
N ARG A 352 8.66 7.31 35.57
CA ARG A 352 9.00 8.48 34.69
C ARG A 352 9.07 9.87 35.39
N GLU A 353 9.94 10.83 35.07
CA GLU A 353 10.40 11.39 33.77
C GLU A 353 11.70 12.21 34.00
N GLY A 354 12.63 12.25 33.03
CA GLY A 354 13.84 13.12 33.03
C GLY A 354 15.06 12.59 33.80
N TYR A 355 15.91 11.79 33.15
CA TYR A 355 17.14 11.27 33.76
C TYR A 355 18.36 12.14 33.44
N PRO A 356 19.24 12.44 34.42
CA PRO A 356 20.56 12.99 34.15
C PRO A 356 21.47 11.90 33.54
N GLU A 357 22.23 12.26 32.51
CA GLU A 357 23.13 11.33 31.82
C GLU A 357 24.51 11.36 32.49
N LEU A 358 25.04 10.18 32.84
CA LEU A 358 26.39 10.07 33.39
C LEU A 358 27.38 10.05 32.22
N VAL A 359 28.14 11.12 32.03
CA VAL A 359 29.08 11.27 30.92
C VAL A 359 30.51 11.22 31.47
N ARG A 360 31.36 10.38 30.87
CA ARG A 360 32.78 10.33 31.21
C ARG A 360 33.56 11.33 30.36
N ASN A 361 34.23 12.28 31.00
CA ASN A 361 35.16 13.20 30.35
C ASN A 361 36.59 12.96 30.86
N GLU A 362 37.55 13.79 30.41
CA GLU A 362 38.97 13.69 30.78
C GLU A 362 39.20 13.83 32.29
N ASP A 363 38.26 14.43 33.03
CA ASP A 363 38.33 14.67 34.48
C ASP A 363 37.53 13.64 35.31
N GLY A 364 36.90 12.63 34.68
CA GLY A 364 36.13 11.58 35.35
C GLY A 364 34.65 11.53 34.94
N TRP A 365 33.82 10.87 35.74
CA TRP A 365 32.36 10.78 35.51
C TRP A 365 31.65 12.01 36.04
N GLN A 366 30.83 12.67 35.21
CA GLN A 366 30.01 13.82 35.60
C GLN A 366 28.54 13.61 35.22
N LEU A 367 27.63 14.14 36.04
CA LEU A 367 26.20 14.17 35.77
C LEU A 367 25.88 15.35 34.85
N ASN A 368 25.52 15.06 33.61
CA ASN A 368 25.09 16.06 32.64
C ASN A 368 23.57 16.23 32.77
N HIS A 369 23.14 17.39 33.30
CA HIS A 369 21.74 17.79 33.24
C HIS A 369 21.49 18.31 31.82
N GLY A 370 21.15 17.38 30.91
CA GLY A 370 21.00 17.68 29.48
C GLY A 370 20.22 18.96 29.24
N GLU A 371 20.77 19.84 28.40
CA GLU A 371 20.03 20.97 27.84
C GLU A 371 18.67 20.48 27.33
N GLN A 372 17.62 21.25 27.65
CA GLN A 372 16.24 20.98 27.28
C GLN A 372 16.15 20.31 25.91
N GLN A 373 15.74 19.03 25.91
CA GLN A 373 15.38 18.35 24.67
C GLN A 373 14.37 19.23 23.95
N THR A 374 14.75 19.75 22.78
CA THR A 374 13.83 20.44 21.89
C THR A 374 12.63 19.51 21.72
N PRO A 375 11.41 19.90 22.15
CA PRO A 375 10.27 19.01 22.07
C PRO A 375 10.14 18.54 20.62
N VAL A 376 10.06 17.21 20.42
CA VAL A 376 9.68 16.66 19.13
C VAL A 376 8.30 17.21 18.83
N ALA A 377 8.24 18.20 17.95
CA ALA A 377 6.99 18.84 17.57
C ALA A 377 6.10 17.76 16.95
N VAL A 378 5.13 17.26 17.72
CA VAL A 378 4.04 16.45 17.20
C VAL A 378 3.32 17.35 16.20
N TRP A 379 3.33 16.98 14.92
CA TRP A 379 2.64 17.75 13.90
C TRP A 379 1.15 17.78 14.24
N ASN A 380 0.66 18.95 14.66
CA ASN A 380 -0.75 19.22 14.79
C ASN A 380 -1.28 19.62 13.40
N PRO A 381 -2.20 18.85 12.78
CA PRO A 381 -2.80 19.22 11.50
C PRO A 381 -3.43 20.61 11.54
N ALA A 382 -3.92 21.07 12.69
CA ALA A 382 -4.46 22.41 12.86
C ALA A 382 -3.38 23.53 12.74
N ASP A 383 -2.10 23.21 12.88
CA ASP A 383 -0.99 24.16 12.70
C ASP A 383 -0.66 24.38 11.21
N ALA A 384 -1.18 23.54 10.28
CA ALA A 384 -0.95 23.70 8.85
C ALA A 384 -1.39 25.09 8.35
N GLY A 385 -2.56 25.57 8.81
CA GLY A 385 -3.07 26.90 8.49
C GLY A 385 -2.15 28.02 9.00
N THR A 386 -1.53 27.87 10.17
CA THR A 386 -0.60 28.89 10.71
C THR A 386 0.70 29.00 9.90
N ARG A 387 1.21 27.88 9.36
CA ARG A 387 2.41 27.89 8.49
C ARG A 387 2.13 28.49 7.11
N GLN A 388 0.88 28.43 6.68
CA GLN A 388 0.42 28.98 5.41
C GLN A 388 0.22 30.50 5.43
N GLN A 389 0.04 31.10 6.61
CA GLN A 389 -0.14 32.56 6.78
C GLN A 389 1.04 33.40 6.25
N GLY A 390 2.22 32.80 6.05
CA GLY A 390 3.39 33.47 5.46
C GLY A 390 3.38 33.55 3.92
N LEU A 391 2.46 32.86 3.24
CA LEU A 391 2.37 32.86 1.77
C LEU A 391 1.35 33.92 1.32
N THR A 392 1.82 35.10 0.92
CA THR A 392 0.97 36.24 0.51
C THR A 392 -0.07 35.88 -0.56
N ALA A 393 0.21 34.88 -1.40
CA ALA A 393 -0.72 34.39 -2.41
C ALA A 393 -1.97 33.71 -1.82
N LEU A 394 -1.86 33.05 -0.65
CA LEU A 394 -2.97 32.34 -0.01
C LEU A 394 -4.02 33.29 0.57
N SER A 395 -3.62 34.49 0.99
CA SER A 395 -4.57 35.52 1.45
C SER A 395 -5.63 35.89 0.41
N ARG A 396 -5.30 35.77 -0.89
CA ARG A 396 -6.25 36.02 -2.00
C ARG A 396 -7.21 34.86 -2.24
N LEU A 397 -6.90 33.68 -1.71
CA LEU A 397 -7.66 32.45 -1.91
C LEU A 397 -8.64 32.15 -0.78
N GLN A 398 -8.40 32.67 0.43
CA GLN A 398 -9.22 32.39 1.63
C GLN A 398 -10.71 32.72 1.48
N SER A 399 -11.07 33.65 0.61
CA SER A 399 -12.46 34.02 0.33
C SER A 399 -13.05 33.32 -0.90
N LYS A 400 -12.25 32.49 -1.59
CA LYS A 400 -12.62 31.91 -2.86
C LYS A 400 -13.43 30.63 -2.67
N ARG A 401 -14.43 30.48 -3.53
CA ARG A 401 -15.38 29.38 -3.54
C ARG A 401 -15.33 28.70 -4.90
N VAL A 402 -15.19 27.37 -4.92
CA VAL A 402 -15.11 26.57 -6.14
C VAL A 402 -16.21 25.52 -6.13
N GLY A 403 -17.04 25.51 -7.17
CA GLY A 403 -17.89 24.36 -7.48
C GLY A 403 -17.08 23.33 -8.24
N LEU A 404 -17.13 22.05 -7.87
CA LEU A 404 -16.37 20.99 -8.50
C LEU A 404 -17.26 19.80 -8.85
N ILE A 405 -17.47 19.58 -10.15
CA ILE A 405 -18.37 18.57 -10.66
C ILE A 405 -17.57 17.36 -11.19
N GLY A 406 -17.85 16.19 -10.62
CA GLY A 406 -17.12 14.97 -10.84
C GLY A 406 -15.97 14.83 -9.85
N LEU A 407 -16.15 13.99 -8.83
CA LEU A 407 -15.17 13.70 -7.78
C LEU A 407 -14.36 12.44 -8.08
N GLY A 408 -14.15 12.12 -9.36
CA GLY A 408 -13.26 11.06 -9.82
C GLY A 408 -11.77 11.38 -9.59
N SER A 409 -10.88 10.78 -10.38
CA SER A 409 -9.44 10.84 -10.10
C SER A 409 -8.84 12.24 -10.07
N MET A 410 -9.30 13.12 -10.97
CA MET A 410 -8.90 14.52 -11.02
C MET A 410 -9.56 15.32 -9.89
N GLY A 411 -10.90 15.23 -9.81
CA GLY A 411 -11.70 16.07 -8.92
C GLY A 411 -11.37 15.87 -7.45
N SER A 412 -11.24 14.62 -6.98
CA SER A 412 -10.95 14.38 -5.56
C SER A 412 -9.61 14.98 -5.11
N ARG A 413 -8.59 14.94 -5.96
CA ARG A 413 -7.26 15.54 -5.68
C ARG A 413 -7.33 17.04 -5.70
N LEU A 414 -7.96 17.59 -6.72
CA LEU A 414 -8.13 19.02 -6.87
C LEU A 414 -8.89 19.62 -5.67
N ALA A 415 -9.95 18.97 -5.21
CA ALA A 415 -10.69 19.40 -4.02
C ALA A 415 -9.79 19.50 -2.78
N LEU A 416 -8.96 18.49 -2.52
CA LEU A 416 -8.05 18.49 -1.37
C LEU A 416 -6.94 19.52 -1.52
N HIS A 417 -6.38 19.69 -2.72
CA HIS A 417 -5.36 20.72 -2.96
C HIS A 417 -5.93 22.14 -2.77
N LEU A 418 -7.17 22.37 -3.20
CA LEU A 418 -7.85 23.65 -3.04
C LEU A 418 -8.20 23.92 -1.57
N ALA A 419 -8.75 22.94 -0.86
CA ALA A 419 -9.01 23.03 0.57
C ALA A 419 -7.72 23.26 1.37
N ALA A 420 -6.61 22.62 0.98
CA ALA A 420 -5.30 22.88 1.56
C ALA A 420 -4.76 24.29 1.26
N CYS A 421 -5.37 25.04 0.34
CA CYS A 421 -5.07 26.44 0.05
C CYS A 421 -6.13 27.40 0.62
N ASP A 422 -6.90 26.97 1.62
CA ASP A 422 -8.03 27.70 2.23
C ASP A 422 -9.17 28.07 1.25
N VAL A 423 -9.32 27.36 0.13
CA VAL A 423 -10.45 27.56 -0.80
C VAL A 423 -11.64 26.71 -0.36
N GLN A 424 -12.83 27.30 -0.32
CA GLN A 424 -14.06 26.56 -0.06
C GLN A 424 -14.47 25.78 -1.30
N VAL A 425 -14.84 24.52 -1.14
CA VAL A 425 -15.20 23.64 -2.26
C VAL A 425 -16.61 23.09 -2.06
N LEU A 426 -17.43 23.14 -3.11
CA LEU A 426 -18.65 22.34 -3.24
C LEU A 426 -18.39 21.21 -4.23
N GLY A 427 -18.15 20.00 -3.73
CA GLY A 427 -17.86 18.82 -4.54
C GLY A 427 -19.11 17.99 -4.85
N ALA A 428 -19.41 17.73 -6.12
CA ALA A 428 -20.59 16.96 -6.53
C ALA A 428 -20.22 15.72 -7.37
N ASP A 429 -20.75 14.55 -7.01
CA ASP A 429 -20.63 13.30 -7.78
C ASP A 429 -21.78 12.36 -7.39
N GLU A 430 -22.43 11.70 -8.35
CA GLU A 430 -23.47 10.70 -8.08
C GLU A 430 -22.89 9.30 -7.77
N GLY A 431 -21.65 9.08 -8.19
CA GLY A 431 -21.00 7.80 -8.22
C GLY A 431 -20.61 7.27 -6.84
N ARG A 432 -20.71 5.96 -6.72
CA ARG A 432 -20.09 5.21 -5.63
C ARG A 432 -18.67 4.81 -6.02
N PHE A 433 -17.84 4.63 -5.00
CA PHE A 433 -16.50 4.11 -5.18
C PHE A 433 -16.57 2.63 -5.56
N LYS A 434 -16.10 2.27 -6.76
CA LYS A 434 -15.99 0.86 -7.21
C LYS A 434 -14.56 0.36 -6.93
N ALA A 435 -14.36 -0.95 -6.87
CA ALA A 435 -13.02 -1.53 -6.69
C ALA A 435 -12.05 -1.12 -7.81
N ALA A 436 -12.55 -0.97 -9.04
CA ALA A 436 -11.80 -0.44 -10.18
C ALA A 436 -11.32 1.02 -9.98
N ASN A 437 -11.88 1.77 -9.03
CA ASN A 437 -11.43 3.11 -8.67
C ASN A 437 -10.27 3.10 -7.68
N ALA A 438 -9.96 1.95 -7.09
CA ALA A 438 -9.09 1.90 -5.93
C ALA A 438 -7.59 1.84 -6.25
N TYR A 439 -7.26 1.61 -7.53
CA TYR A 439 -5.91 1.62 -8.05
C TYR A 439 -5.92 2.39 -9.37
N PRO A 440 -5.13 3.45 -9.59
CA PRO A 440 -4.46 4.38 -8.69
C PRO A 440 -5.23 5.72 -8.57
N ARG A 441 -6.56 5.65 -8.71
CA ARG A 441 -7.40 6.78 -9.07
C ARG A 441 -7.78 7.67 -7.89
N TYR A 442 -7.56 7.28 -6.64
CA TYR A 442 -7.84 8.14 -5.49
C TYR A 442 -6.62 8.37 -4.62
N PRO A 443 -6.46 9.56 -4.01
CA PRO A 443 -5.32 9.88 -3.16
C PRO A 443 -5.36 9.18 -1.79
N TYR A 444 -6.20 8.15 -1.62
CA TYR A 444 -6.50 7.56 -0.32
C TYR A 444 -5.80 6.21 -0.17
N GLN A 445 -4.79 6.16 0.70
CA GLN A 445 -4.21 4.91 1.18
C GLN A 445 -5.11 4.30 2.27
N ARG A 446 -6.29 3.82 1.87
CA ARG A 446 -7.21 3.13 2.78
C ARG A 446 -7.55 1.73 2.29
N PRO A 447 -7.84 0.79 3.21
CA PRO A 447 -8.28 -0.54 2.82
C PRO A 447 -9.53 -0.48 1.94
N LEU A 448 -9.51 -1.23 0.83
CA LEU A 448 -10.58 -1.22 -0.19
C LEU A 448 -11.97 -1.47 0.39
N HIS A 449 -12.08 -2.39 1.34
CA HIS A 449 -13.33 -2.75 1.99
C HIS A 449 -13.99 -1.59 2.75
N GLN A 450 -13.24 -0.55 3.11
CA GLN A 450 -13.77 0.64 3.78
C GLN A 450 -14.27 1.72 2.81
N LEU A 451 -13.94 1.60 1.52
CA LEU A 451 -14.24 2.58 0.49
C LEU A 451 -15.33 2.07 -0.47
N VAL A 452 -15.22 0.80 -0.91
CA VAL A 452 -16.12 0.24 -1.93
C VAL A 452 -17.59 0.34 -1.49
N GLY A 453 -18.42 0.83 -2.41
CA GLY A 453 -19.85 1.01 -2.19
C GLY A 453 -20.22 2.31 -1.47
N ARG A 454 -19.27 3.04 -0.86
CA ARG A 454 -19.55 4.38 -0.33
C ARG A 454 -19.60 5.42 -1.44
N THR A 455 -20.29 6.52 -1.18
CA THR A 455 -20.33 7.63 -2.15
C THR A 455 -18.95 8.31 -2.17
N LYS A 456 -18.53 8.74 -3.35
CA LYS A 456 -17.24 9.46 -3.47
C LYS A 456 -17.25 10.78 -2.68
N ALA A 457 -18.41 11.43 -2.62
CA ALA A 457 -18.69 12.61 -1.83
C ALA A 457 -18.45 12.39 -0.32
N ASP A 458 -18.86 11.25 0.24
CA ASP A 458 -18.63 10.93 1.65
C ASP A 458 -17.17 10.61 1.94
N ILE A 459 -16.52 9.88 1.04
CA ILE A 459 -15.11 9.54 1.18
C ILE A 459 -14.26 10.82 1.18
N LEU A 460 -14.54 11.76 0.27
CA LEU A 460 -13.83 13.04 0.19
C LEU A 460 -13.93 13.84 1.50
N ARG A 461 -15.14 14.00 2.05
CA ARG A 461 -15.35 14.70 3.34
C ARG A 461 -14.59 14.04 4.48
N GLN A 462 -14.61 12.72 4.53
CA GLN A 462 -13.89 12.00 5.59
C GLN A 462 -12.39 12.24 5.49
N VAL A 463 -11.83 12.19 4.28
CA VAL A 463 -10.39 12.35 4.09
C VAL A 463 -9.95 13.80 4.33
N GLU A 464 -10.76 14.78 3.96
CA GLU A 464 -10.50 16.17 4.33
C GLU A 464 -10.31 16.32 5.85
N GLY A 465 -11.25 15.78 6.64
CA GLY A 465 -11.20 15.86 8.10
C GLY A 465 -9.96 15.16 8.70
N GLU A 466 -9.49 14.08 8.08
CA GLU A 466 -8.30 13.35 8.54
C GLU A 466 -6.98 13.99 8.11
N VAL A 467 -6.90 14.55 6.89
CA VAL A 467 -5.65 15.07 6.31
C VAL A 467 -5.44 16.54 6.64
N LEU A 468 -6.50 17.34 6.51
CA LEU A 468 -6.44 18.80 6.67
C LEU A 468 -6.96 19.27 8.02
N GLY A 469 -7.77 18.45 8.71
CA GLY A 469 -8.44 18.87 9.95
C GLY A 469 -9.41 20.04 9.76
N SER A 470 -9.72 20.42 8.52
CA SER A 470 -10.59 21.53 8.15
C SER A 470 -11.96 21.04 7.67
N LYS A 471 -12.91 21.98 7.49
CA LYS A 471 -14.26 21.74 6.96
C LYS A 471 -14.57 22.73 5.83
N LEU A 472 -13.68 22.79 4.86
CA LEU A 472 -13.76 23.64 3.67
C LEU A 472 -14.46 22.94 2.50
N ILE A 473 -14.58 21.61 2.52
CA ILE A 473 -15.28 20.84 1.48
C ILE A 473 -16.69 20.48 1.95
N THR A 474 -17.66 21.10 1.29
CA THR A 474 -19.07 20.66 1.28
C THR A 474 -19.28 19.73 0.10
N THR A 475 -20.17 18.73 0.24
CA THR A 475 -20.42 17.78 -0.85
C THR A 475 -21.89 17.53 -1.14
N TRP A 476 -22.16 17.28 -2.41
CA TRP A 476 -23.45 16.87 -2.96
C TRP A 476 -23.35 15.45 -3.52
N HIS A 477 -24.27 14.57 -3.11
CA HIS A 477 -24.40 13.22 -3.66
C HIS A 477 -25.70 13.11 -4.44
N GLY A 478 -25.61 13.10 -5.76
CA GLY A 478 -26.76 13.07 -6.66
C GLY A 478 -26.34 13.35 -8.10
N ASN A 479 -27.22 13.01 -9.04
CA ASN A 479 -27.03 13.38 -10.43
C ASN A 479 -27.18 14.89 -10.55
N VAL A 480 -26.21 15.57 -11.16
CA VAL A 480 -26.21 17.03 -11.30
C VAL A 480 -26.93 17.49 -12.57
N VAL A 481 -27.20 16.58 -13.50
CA VAL A 481 -27.89 16.86 -14.75
C VAL A 481 -29.38 17.01 -14.50
N ASN A 482 -29.92 18.19 -14.85
CA ASN A 482 -31.33 18.53 -14.67
C ASN A 482 -31.86 18.39 -13.22
N ASP A 483 -30.98 18.52 -12.23
CA ASP A 483 -31.35 18.48 -10.82
C ASP A 483 -31.52 19.92 -10.28
N SER A 484 -32.78 20.35 -10.18
CA SER A 484 -33.14 21.67 -9.66
C SER A 484 -32.68 21.94 -8.23
N VAL A 485 -32.53 20.91 -7.40
CA VAL A 485 -32.08 21.07 -6.01
C VAL A 485 -30.57 21.30 -6.00
N PHE A 486 -29.83 20.56 -6.82
CA PHE A 486 -28.40 20.81 -7.03
C PHE A 486 -28.16 22.21 -7.59
N GLU A 487 -28.93 22.64 -8.59
CA GLU A 487 -28.85 23.99 -9.15
C GLU A 487 -29.03 25.05 -8.07
N GLN A 488 -30.11 24.97 -7.28
CA GLN A 488 -30.34 25.90 -6.19
C GLN A 488 -29.16 25.92 -5.21
N HIS A 489 -28.64 24.74 -4.85
CA HIS A 489 -27.51 24.63 -3.93
C HIS A 489 -26.22 25.25 -4.50
N LEU A 490 -25.95 25.07 -5.79
CA LEU A 490 -24.82 25.68 -6.48
C LEU A 490 -24.93 27.21 -6.52
N LEU A 491 -26.13 27.72 -6.78
CA LEU A 491 -26.39 29.17 -6.82
C LEU A 491 -26.30 29.81 -5.43
N GLU A 492 -26.80 29.15 -4.39
CA GLU A 492 -26.61 29.56 -2.99
C GLU A 492 -25.12 29.51 -2.59
N PHE A 493 -24.37 28.56 -3.16
CA PHE A 493 -22.93 28.44 -2.95
C PHE A 493 -22.12 29.53 -3.68
N GLN A 494 -22.67 30.22 -4.69
CA GLN A 494 -22.01 31.36 -5.37
C GLN A 494 -20.51 31.13 -5.68
N PRO A 495 -20.15 30.10 -6.46
CA PRO A 495 -18.76 29.82 -6.76
C PRO A 495 -18.11 30.94 -7.61
N ASP A 496 -16.86 31.31 -7.30
CA ASP A 496 -16.02 32.17 -8.16
C ASP A 496 -15.63 31.46 -9.46
N LEU A 497 -15.54 30.12 -9.42
CA LEU A 497 -15.18 29.27 -10.54
C LEU A 497 -15.89 27.92 -10.42
N LEU A 498 -16.50 27.47 -11.51
CA LEU A 498 -17.02 26.12 -11.65
C LEU A 498 -16.04 25.23 -12.41
N ILE A 499 -15.61 24.14 -11.80
CA ILE A 499 -14.71 23.18 -12.42
C ILE A 499 -15.51 21.94 -12.81
N VAL A 500 -15.43 21.58 -14.08
CA VAL A 500 -16.14 20.43 -14.64
C VAL A 500 -15.12 19.38 -15.04
N SER A 501 -15.04 18.31 -14.23
CA SER A 501 -14.15 17.17 -14.41
C SER A 501 -14.90 15.86 -14.65
N THR A 502 -16.13 15.95 -15.15
CA THR A 502 -16.96 14.80 -15.51
C THR A 502 -16.44 14.10 -16.76
N ASP A 503 -16.79 12.85 -16.91
CA ASP A 503 -16.32 11.98 -17.99
C ASP A 503 -17.34 11.83 -19.14
N THR A 504 -18.58 12.31 -18.94
CA THR A 504 -19.63 12.32 -19.96
C THR A 504 -19.80 13.69 -20.61
N LEU A 505 -20.06 13.69 -21.92
CA LEU A 505 -20.35 14.90 -22.69
C LEU A 505 -21.64 15.59 -22.22
N ASP A 506 -22.66 14.80 -21.85
CA ASP A 506 -23.95 15.32 -21.42
C ASP A 506 -23.83 16.12 -20.12
N SER A 507 -23.10 15.58 -19.14
CA SER A 507 -22.82 16.33 -17.90
C SER A 507 -22.03 17.61 -18.18
N ARG A 508 -21.06 17.59 -19.09
CA ARG A 508 -20.28 18.79 -19.46
C ARG A 508 -21.14 19.85 -20.13
N ARG A 509 -22.06 19.44 -21.01
CA ARG A 509 -22.99 20.32 -21.69
C ARG A 509 -23.94 20.97 -20.70
N ASP A 510 -24.66 20.17 -19.92
CA ASP A 510 -25.79 20.66 -19.14
C ASP A 510 -25.32 21.54 -17.99
N ILE A 511 -24.23 21.15 -17.32
CA ILE A 511 -23.57 21.98 -16.31
C ILE A 511 -22.94 23.23 -16.93
N GLY A 512 -22.36 23.09 -18.12
CA GLY A 512 -21.76 24.23 -18.81
C GLY A 512 -22.78 25.26 -19.27
N ALA A 513 -23.99 24.82 -19.62
CA ALA A 513 -25.14 25.63 -19.92
C ALA A 513 -25.65 26.35 -18.66
N LEU A 514 -25.89 25.61 -17.58
CA LEU A 514 -26.30 26.13 -16.28
C LEU A 514 -25.34 27.25 -15.81
N ALA A 515 -24.04 26.99 -15.84
CA ALA A 515 -23.02 27.96 -15.45
C ALA A 515 -23.07 29.23 -16.32
N ARG A 516 -23.23 29.05 -17.64
CA ARG A 516 -23.30 30.17 -18.57
C ARG A 516 -24.52 31.05 -18.33
N CYS A 517 -25.70 30.45 -18.13
CA CYS A 517 -26.93 31.18 -17.87
C CYS A 517 -26.89 31.96 -16.55
N ASN A 518 -26.14 31.46 -15.58
CA ASN A 518 -25.99 32.08 -14.27
C ASN A 518 -24.73 32.96 -14.13
N GLY A 519 -24.01 33.23 -15.22
CA GLY A 519 -22.84 34.11 -15.20
C GLY A 519 -21.68 33.58 -14.35
N ILE A 520 -21.49 32.25 -14.32
CA ILE A 520 -20.41 31.59 -13.59
C ILE A 520 -19.30 31.20 -14.57
N SER A 521 -18.08 31.66 -14.31
CA SER A 521 -16.90 31.26 -15.08
C SER A 521 -16.61 29.78 -14.86
N GLN A 522 -16.14 29.08 -15.88
CA GLN A 522 -15.97 27.64 -15.81
C GLN A 522 -14.64 27.17 -16.41
N LEU A 523 -14.06 26.14 -15.78
CA LEU A 523 -12.88 25.44 -16.25
C LEU A 523 -13.23 23.97 -16.44
N HIS A 524 -13.25 23.52 -17.69
CA HIS A 524 -13.43 22.12 -18.03
C HIS A 524 -12.08 21.46 -18.06
N VAL A 525 -11.93 20.36 -17.33
CA VAL A 525 -10.69 19.61 -17.26
C VAL A 525 -10.93 18.16 -17.61
N GLY A 526 -9.99 17.54 -18.32
CA GLY A 526 -10.14 16.16 -18.77
C GLY A 526 -8.79 15.47 -18.91
N PHE A 527 -8.79 14.17 -18.67
CA PHE A 527 -7.68 13.30 -19.03
C PHE A 527 -7.93 12.71 -20.43
N ALA A 528 -6.86 12.66 -21.21
CA ALA A 528 -6.77 11.95 -22.47
C ALA A 528 -5.58 10.96 -22.41
N ASP A 529 -5.53 10.02 -23.36
CA ASP A 529 -4.41 9.10 -23.55
C ASP A 529 -3.99 8.37 -22.25
N ALA A 530 -4.92 7.70 -21.57
CA ALA A 530 -4.62 7.03 -20.29
C ALA A 530 -4.03 7.97 -19.21
N ALA A 531 -4.51 9.22 -19.19
CA ALA A 531 -4.00 10.32 -18.36
C ALA A 531 -2.58 10.78 -18.70
N ALA A 532 -2.01 10.37 -19.85
CA ALA A 532 -0.76 10.92 -20.38
C ALA A 532 -0.89 12.41 -20.74
N SER A 533 -2.10 12.80 -21.15
CA SER A 533 -2.45 14.15 -21.57
C SER A 533 -3.54 14.72 -20.68
N VAL A 534 -3.46 16.02 -20.40
CA VAL A 534 -4.46 16.81 -19.69
C VAL A 534 -4.93 17.93 -20.58
N GLU A 535 -6.24 18.12 -20.60
CA GLU A 535 -6.88 19.23 -21.26
C GLU A 535 -7.47 20.19 -20.22
N LEU A 536 -7.31 21.49 -20.44
CA LEU A 536 -7.92 22.56 -19.67
C LEU A 536 -8.57 23.56 -20.63
N ALA A 537 -9.89 23.66 -20.59
CA ALA A 537 -10.67 24.62 -21.39
C ALA A 537 -11.36 25.62 -20.48
N TYR A 538 -10.99 26.89 -20.59
CA TYR A 538 -11.61 27.98 -19.84
C TYR A 538 -12.73 28.63 -20.66
N TYR A 539 -13.89 28.81 -20.03
CA TYR A 539 -15.01 29.53 -20.60
C TYR A 539 -15.46 30.63 -19.64
N GLY A 540 -15.39 31.87 -20.13
CA GLY A 540 -15.81 33.04 -19.38
C GLY A 540 -17.31 33.32 -19.50
N THR A 541 -17.71 34.44 -18.91
CA THR A 541 -19.11 34.84 -18.74
C THR A 541 -19.51 35.98 -19.67
N GLU A 542 -18.58 36.58 -20.41
CA GLU A 542 -18.92 37.68 -21.31
C GLU A 542 -19.60 37.20 -22.58
N GLU A 543 -20.35 38.08 -23.22
CA GLU A 543 -21.03 37.80 -24.48
C GLU A 543 -20.07 37.29 -25.57
N ARG A 544 -18.84 37.80 -25.62
CA ARG A 544 -17.83 37.35 -26.60
C ARG A 544 -17.23 35.98 -26.32
N ASP A 545 -17.34 35.49 -25.09
CA ASP A 545 -16.68 34.26 -24.67
C ASP A 545 -17.43 33.04 -25.25
N PRO A 546 -16.70 32.01 -25.74
CA PRO A 546 -17.34 30.76 -26.15
C PRO A 546 -17.92 30.04 -24.92
N CYS A 547 -18.93 29.21 -25.14
CA CYS A 547 -19.37 28.22 -24.15
C CYS A 547 -18.87 26.82 -24.55
N PRO A 548 -19.00 25.80 -23.68
CA PRO A 548 -18.62 24.43 -24.01
C PRO A 548 -19.26 23.90 -25.30
N ILE A 549 -20.48 24.34 -25.62
CA ILE A 549 -21.17 23.94 -26.87
C ILE A 549 -20.56 24.55 -28.13
N CYS A 550 -19.96 25.74 -28.06
CA CYS A 550 -19.26 26.32 -29.22
C CYS A 550 -18.17 25.39 -29.73
N ARG A 551 -17.45 24.75 -28.80
CA ARG A 551 -16.38 23.82 -29.14
C ARG A 551 -16.89 22.60 -29.89
N TYR A 552 -18.00 22.02 -29.46
CA TYR A 552 -18.58 20.84 -30.11
C TYR A 552 -19.16 21.17 -31.49
N GLY A 553 -19.82 22.33 -31.63
CA GLY A 553 -20.36 22.79 -32.92
C GLY A 553 -19.28 23.10 -33.97
N GLN A 554 -18.09 23.55 -33.55
CA GLN A 554 -16.96 23.74 -34.48
C GLN A 554 -16.42 22.41 -35.03
N GLN A 555 -16.54 21.32 -34.28
CA GLN A 555 -16.07 20.00 -34.70
C GLN A 555 -16.99 19.35 -35.74
N SER A 556 -18.30 19.57 -35.67
CA SER A 556 -19.25 19.02 -36.65
C SER A 556 -19.23 19.76 -38.00
N GLN A 557 -18.81 21.03 -38.05
CA GLN A 557 -18.79 21.84 -39.27
C GLN A 557 -17.46 21.78 -40.06
N GLY A 558 -16.40 21.20 -39.49
CA GLY A 558 -15.04 21.19 -40.05
C GLY A 558 -14.72 20.00 -40.96
N GLY A 559 -15.12 20.06 -42.24
CA GLY A 559 -14.53 19.22 -43.28
C GLY A 559 -13.12 19.71 -43.64
N ASN A 560 -12.10 18.85 -43.48
CA ASN A 560 -10.70 19.07 -43.86
C ASN A 560 -9.93 20.13 -43.05
N GLY A 561 -9.52 19.78 -41.83
CA GLY A 561 -8.45 20.47 -41.13
C GLY A 561 -7.87 19.60 -40.02
N ALA A 562 -6.56 19.38 -40.02
CA ALA A 562 -5.84 18.66 -38.97
C ALA A 562 -5.79 19.42 -37.61
N ALA A 563 -6.72 20.33 -37.35
CA ALA A 563 -6.76 21.16 -36.14
C ALA A 563 -8.02 20.81 -35.35
N LEU A 564 -7.83 20.30 -34.13
CA LEU A 564 -8.86 20.02 -33.13
C LEU A 564 -9.73 18.78 -33.36
N ARG A 565 -9.13 17.65 -33.77
CA ARG A 565 -9.74 16.35 -33.40
C ARG A 565 -9.88 16.34 -31.87
N PRO A 566 -11.05 16.12 -31.26
CA PRO A 566 -11.05 15.75 -29.85
C PRO A 566 -10.20 14.47 -29.75
N SER A 567 -9.26 14.39 -28.81
CA SER A 567 -8.64 13.10 -28.46
C SER A 567 -9.77 12.08 -28.40
N SER A 568 -9.77 11.06 -29.26
CA SER A 568 -11.03 10.46 -29.72
C SER A 568 -11.87 9.81 -28.64
N GLN A 569 -11.34 9.62 -27.43
CA GLN A 569 -12.16 9.39 -26.24
C GLN A 569 -11.50 10.09 -25.03
N MET A 570 -12.17 11.09 -24.44
CA MET A 570 -11.90 11.43 -23.04
C MET A 570 -12.06 10.16 -22.19
N TYR A 571 -11.43 10.11 -21.03
CA TYR A 571 -11.30 8.96 -20.12
C TYR A 571 -12.52 8.02 -19.89
N ALA A 572 -13.73 8.35 -20.35
CA ALA A 572 -14.89 7.44 -20.39
C ALA A 572 -15.85 7.60 -21.60
N ALA A 573 -15.44 8.13 -22.75
CA ALA A 573 -16.33 8.19 -23.90
C ALA A 573 -16.31 6.84 -24.64
N ASP A 574 -17.38 6.05 -24.56
CA ASP A 574 -17.61 4.76 -25.25
C ASP A 574 -16.82 3.54 -24.76
N THR A 575 -17.27 2.97 -23.63
CA THR A 575 -17.32 1.50 -23.53
C THR A 575 -18.71 1.08 -23.09
N ALA A 576 -19.49 0.52 -24.03
CA ALA A 576 -20.74 -0.18 -23.74
C ALA A 576 -20.55 -1.39 -22.78
N ASN A 577 -19.31 -1.67 -22.38
CA ASN A 577 -18.93 -2.61 -21.35
C ASN A 577 -18.27 -1.84 -20.19
N ASP A 578 -19.02 -1.64 -19.11
CA ASP A 578 -18.62 -1.09 -17.79
C ASP A 578 -17.50 -1.94 -17.10
N GLN A 579 -16.83 -2.82 -17.84
CA GLN A 579 -15.84 -3.81 -17.40
C GLN A 579 -14.38 -3.43 -17.74
N MET A 580 -14.12 -2.51 -18.67
CA MET A 580 -12.75 -2.07 -19.00
C MET A 580 -12.53 -0.63 -18.58
N ALA A 581 -12.19 -0.43 -17.30
CA ALA A 581 -11.73 0.85 -16.82
C ALA A 581 -10.45 1.25 -17.59
N VAL A 582 -10.43 2.41 -18.26
CA VAL A 582 -9.23 2.91 -18.97
C VAL A 582 -8.05 2.97 -17.99
N SER A 583 -7.10 2.06 -18.15
CA SER A 583 -5.91 1.99 -17.29
C SER A 583 -5.09 3.26 -17.43
N ALA A 584 -4.77 3.92 -16.32
CA ALA A 584 -3.89 5.09 -16.28
C ALA A 584 -2.87 4.91 -15.15
N LEU A 585 -1.62 5.32 -15.39
CA LEU A 585 -0.58 5.27 -14.37
C LEU A 585 -0.89 6.29 -13.26
N HIS A 586 -0.63 5.91 -12.00
CA HIS A 586 -0.82 6.79 -10.85
C HIS A 586 -0.10 8.13 -11.02
N ALA A 587 1.19 8.06 -11.38
CA ALA A 587 2.04 9.22 -11.56
C ALA A 587 1.49 10.19 -12.62
N SER A 588 0.84 9.66 -13.66
CA SER A 588 0.22 10.46 -14.72
C SER A 588 -1.01 11.22 -14.23
N ILE A 589 -1.83 10.55 -13.41
CA ILE A 589 -2.98 11.19 -12.74
C ILE A 589 -2.50 12.26 -11.76
N GLU A 590 -1.50 11.97 -10.94
CA GLU A 590 -0.95 12.91 -9.96
C GLU A 590 -0.35 14.14 -10.63
N LEU A 591 0.49 13.94 -11.65
CA LEU A 591 1.11 15.04 -12.39
C LEU A 591 0.07 15.91 -13.08
N GLY A 592 -0.92 15.28 -13.72
CA GLY A 592 -2.01 16.02 -14.34
C GLY A 592 -2.85 16.81 -13.35
N ALA A 593 -3.19 16.19 -12.21
CA ALA A 593 -3.91 16.87 -11.13
C ALA A 593 -3.10 18.02 -10.53
N ALA A 594 -1.78 17.89 -10.39
CA ALA A 594 -0.91 18.95 -9.93
C ALA A 594 -0.88 20.13 -10.92
N VAL A 595 -0.80 19.87 -12.23
CA VAL A 595 -0.86 20.91 -13.27
C VAL A 595 -2.19 21.67 -13.25
N VAL A 596 -3.30 20.94 -13.13
CA VAL A 596 -4.64 21.54 -13.01
C VAL A 596 -4.74 22.36 -11.73
N SER A 597 -4.34 21.80 -10.59
CA SER A 597 -4.40 22.48 -9.29
C SER A 597 -3.63 23.78 -9.30
N ARG A 598 -2.42 23.78 -9.88
CA ARG A 598 -1.62 25.00 -10.02
C ARG A 598 -2.32 26.03 -10.90
N THR A 599 -2.89 25.61 -12.01
CA THR A 599 -3.58 26.50 -12.94
C THR A 599 -4.83 27.11 -12.29
N VAL A 600 -5.59 26.31 -11.54
CA VAL A 600 -6.76 26.80 -10.79
C VAL A 600 -6.35 27.80 -9.71
N VAL A 601 -5.27 27.55 -8.98
CA VAL A 601 -4.76 28.50 -7.98
C VAL A 601 -4.33 29.81 -8.64
N ASP A 602 -3.59 29.75 -9.75
CA ASP A 602 -3.16 30.95 -10.48
C ASP A 602 -4.35 31.74 -11.03
N LEU A 603 -5.36 31.02 -11.52
CA LEU A 603 -6.65 31.56 -11.92
C LEU A 603 -7.31 32.28 -10.73
N LEU A 604 -7.59 31.60 -9.62
CA LEU A 604 -8.30 32.17 -8.46
C LEU A 604 -7.55 33.32 -7.78
N ALA A 605 -6.21 33.27 -7.76
CA ALA A 605 -5.37 34.31 -7.19
C ALA A 605 -5.23 35.54 -8.09
N ALA A 606 -5.63 35.43 -9.37
CA ALA A 606 -5.69 36.56 -10.26
C ALA A 606 -6.74 37.55 -9.74
N PRO A 607 -6.43 38.86 -9.64
CA PRO A 607 -7.38 39.88 -9.19
C PRO A 607 -8.69 39.87 -9.99
N SER A 608 -8.66 39.30 -11.18
CA SER A 608 -9.62 39.51 -12.25
C SER A 608 -10.51 38.32 -12.59
N ILE A 609 -10.52 37.22 -11.82
CA ILE A 609 -11.54 36.18 -12.05
C ILE A 609 -12.95 36.68 -11.73
N ALA A 610 -13.09 37.43 -10.64
CA ALA A 610 -14.37 38.07 -10.28
C ALA A 610 -14.79 39.15 -11.30
N GLU A 611 -13.82 39.72 -12.03
CA GLU A 611 -14.04 40.73 -13.08
C GLU A 611 -14.03 40.11 -14.50
N GLY A 612 -13.94 38.78 -14.61
CA GLY A 612 -13.91 38.06 -15.87
C GLY A 612 -12.69 38.33 -16.77
N VAL A 613 -11.58 38.93 -16.33
CA VAL A 613 -10.42 39.29 -17.20
C VAL A 613 -9.35 38.18 -17.30
N ALA A 614 -9.33 37.19 -16.40
CA ALA A 614 -8.41 36.05 -16.47
C ALA A 614 -8.86 35.04 -17.55
N ARG A 615 -8.69 35.39 -18.84
CA ARG A 615 -9.33 34.67 -19.97
C ARG A 615 -8.43 33.80 -20.81
N THR A 616 -7.12 34.03 -20.73
CA THR A 616 -6.18 33.47 -21.69
C THR A 616 -4.98 32.89 -20.99
N PHE A 617 -4.77 31.62 -21.23
CA PHE A 617 -3.49 30.96 -21.05
C PHE A 617 -2.47 31.56 -22.02
N ARG A 618 -1.22 31.69 -21.58
CA ARG A 618 -0.13 32.27 -22.39
C ARG A 618 1.10 31.36 -22.37
N MET A 619 1.68 31.12 -23.54
CA MET A 619 2.92 30.37 -23.67
C MET A 619 3.62 30.71 -24.99
N GLY A 620 4.93 31.03 -24.95
CA GLY A 620 5.73 31.19 -26.18
C GLY A 620 5.21 32.23 -27.17
N GLY A 621 4.53 33.29 -26.70
CA GLY A 621 3.89 34.30 -27.55
C GLY A 621 2.48 33.94 -28.04
N GLN A 622 2.02 32.72 -27.81
CA GLN A 622 0.63 32.29 -28.06
C GLN A 622 -0.26 32.61 -26.85
N SER A 623 -1.53 32.93 -27.13
CA SER A 623 -2.56 33.12 -26.12
C SER A 623 -3.86 32.50 -26.55
N GLY A 624 -4.57 31.86 -25.63
CA GLY A 624 -5.85 31.22 -25.92
C GLY A 624 -6.53 30.71 -24.65
N ASN A 625 -7.72 30.15 -24.77
CA ASN A 625 -8.53 29.67 -23.65
C ASN A 625 -8.55 28.13 -23.54
N LEU A 626 -7.67 27.45 -24.28
CA LEU A 626 -7.51 26.00 -24.25
C LEU A 626 -6.02 25.66 -24.11
N ILE A 627 -5.70 24.83 -23.12
CA ILE A 627 -4.39 24.20 -22.98
C ILE A 627 -4.56 22.70 -23.15
N TRP A 628 -3.68 22.10 -23.93
CA TRP A 628 -3.30 20.71 -23.71
C TRP A 628 -1.90 20.66 -23.12
N PHE A 629 -1.72 19.77 -22.16
CA PHE A 629 -0.44 19.43 -21.58
C PHE A 629 -0.26 17.93 -21.69
N SER A 630 0.88 17.47 -22.20
CA SER A 630 1.27 16.08 -22.08
C SER A 630 2.55 15.95 -21.30
N HIS A 631 2.65 14.89 -20.50
CA HIS A 631 3.89 14.51 -19.83
C HIS A 631 4.62 13.33 -20.48
N GLN A 632 4.11 12.81 -21.60
CA GLN A 632 4.77 11.76 -22.38
C GLN A 632 5.05 12.22 -23.82
N PRO A 633 6.15 11.77 -24.44
CA PRO A 633 6.34 11.96 -25.88
C PRO A 633 5.35 11.08 -26.65
N ASP A 634 5.11 11.41 -27.91
CA ASP A 634 4.25 10.67 -28.86
C ASP A 634 2.79 10.48 -28.40
N SER A 635 2.32 11.25 -27.42
CA SER A 635 0.91 11.26 -27.03
C SER A 635 0.12 12.16 -27.98
N TRP A 636 -0.81 11.58 -28.75
CA TRP A 636 -1.75 12.27 -29.63
C TRP A 636 -1.14 13.28 -30.64
N ILE A 637 -0.86 14.52 -30.21
CA ILE A 637 -0.29 15.62 -31.03
C ILE A 637 1.04 16.14 -30.47
N PHE A 638 1.57 15.51 -29.42
CA PHE A 638 2.79 15.92 -28.75
C PHE A 638 3.97 15.11 -29.25
N GLU A 639 4.93 15.78 -29.87
CA GLU A 639 6.20 15.17 -30.28
C GLU A 639 7.15 14.99 -29.07
N ASP A 640 7.04 15.86 -28.07
CA ASP A 640 7.92 15.89 -26.88
C ASP A 640 7.17 15.68 -25.56
N SER A 641 7.88 15.15 -24.56
CA SER A 641 7.38 15.07 -23.17
C SER A 641 7.34 16.44 -22.49
N LEU A 642 6.39 16.64 -21.57
CA LEU A 642 6.18 17.89 -20.82
C LEU A 642 5.83 19.08 -21.73
N HIS A 643 5.34 18.79 -22.94
CA HIS A 643 4.98 19.79 -23.92
C HIS A 643 3.57 20.33 -23.66
N LYS A 644 3.37 21.59 -24.01
CA LYS A 644 2.12 22.32 -23.83
C LYS A 644 1.72 22.93 -25.16
N ILE A 645 0.43 22.92 -25.46
CA ILE A 645 -0.12 23.57 -26.65
C ILE A 645 -1.22 24.50 -26.17
N VAL A 646 -1.17 25.75 -26.61
CA VAL A 646 -2.21 26.75 -26.35
C VAL A 646 -3.00 26.98 -27.62
N ALA A 647 -4.32 26.88 -27.53
CA ALA A 647 -5.24 27.18 -28.61
C ALA A 647 -6.42 28.02 -28.14
N THR A 648 -7.18 28.51 -29.12
CA THR A 648 -8.38 29.31 -28.89
C THR A 648 -9.60 28.55 -29.41
N ILE A 649 -10.58 28.37 -28.53
CA ILE A 649 -11.94 27.98 -28.90
C ILE A 649 -12.63 29.28 -29.30
N GLU A 650 -13.21 29.33 -30.49
CA GLU A 650 -13.94 30.52 -30.92
C GLU A 650 -15.42 30.39 -30.60
N LYS A 651 -16.07 31.53 -30.41
CA LYS A 651 -17.52 31.57 -30.22
C LYS A 651 -18.22 31.19 -31.53
N TRP A 652 -18.99 30.13 -31.49
CA TRP A 652 -19.83 29.71 -32.62
C TRP A 652 -21.09 30.60 -32.69
N SER A 653 -21.27 31.33 -33.78
CA SER A 653 -22.35 32.31 -33.94
C SER A 653 -23.76 31.70 -33.85
N ALA A 654 -23.92 30.46 -34.33
CA ALA A 654 -25.17 29.69 -34.27
C ALA A 654 -25.29 28.81 -33.01
N CYS A 655 -24.44 29.03 -32.00
CA CYS A 655 -24.51 28.25 -30.77
C CYS A 655 -25.88 28.42 -30.08
N PRO A 656 -26.59 27.34 -29.73
CA PRO A 656 -27.90 27.43 -29.10
C PRO A 656 -27.88 28.08 -27.70
N ILE A 657 -26.71 28.14 -27.05
CA ILE A 657 -26.54 28.68 -25.69
C ILE A 657 -26.08 30.13 -25.69
N CYS A 658 -25.05 30.47 -26.48
CA CYS A 658 -24.46 31.81 -26.46
C CYS A 658 -24.44 32.53 -27.81
N GLY A 659 -25.05 31.95 -28.85
CA GLY A 659 -25.14 32.54 -30.19
C GLY A 659 -25.91 33.88 -30.19
N SER A 660 -25.68 34.68 -31.23
CA SER A 660 -26.13 36.08 -31.32
C SER A 660 -27.64 36.29 -31.53
N GLY A 661 -28.46 35.25 -31.40
CA GLY A 661 -29.92 35.32 -31.60
C GLY A 661 -30.77 34.50 -30.62
N THR A 662 -30.15 33.78 -29.68
CA THR A 662 -30.82 32.92 -28.71
C THR A 662 -30.17 33.10 -27.35
N HIS A 663 -30.82 33.85 -26.47
CA HIS A 663 -30.61 33.72 -25.03
C HIS A 663 -31.63 32.71 -24.54
N ALA A 664 -31.33 31.41 -24.62
CA ALA A 664 -32.11 30.44 -23.88
C ALA A 664 -31.98 30.83 -22.39
N GLN A 665 -33.10 31.27 -21.79
CA GLN A 665 -33.11 31.75 -20.40
C GLN A 665 -33.28 30.60 -19.41
N ASP A 666 -33.61 29.39 -19.89
CA ASP A 666 -33.88 28.21 -19.09
C ASP A 666 -33.23 26.97 -19.72
N ILE A 667 -32.73 26.07 -18.85
CA ILE A 667 -32.16 24.75 -19.17
C ILE A 667 -33.14 23.91 -20.01
N SER A 668 -34.44 24.05 -19.78
CA SER A 668 -35.47 23.33 -20.56
C SER A 668 -35.43 23.68 -22.07
N GLU A 669 -35.19 24.95 -22.40
CA GLU A 669 -35.01 25.42 -23.78
C GLU A 669 -33.67 24.97 -24.37
N ILE A 670 -32.64 24.89 -23.53
CA ILE A 670 -31.30 24.42 -23.92
C ILE A 670 -31.31 22.92 -24.24
N ASN A 671 -32.02 22.11 -23.45
CA ASN A 671 -32.18 20.68 -23.70
C ASN A 671 -32.90 20.44 -25.04
N ARG A 672 -33.97 21.20 -25.31
CA ARG A 672 -34.69 21.13 -26.59
C ARG A 672 -33.80 21.55 -27.78
N ALA A 673 -33.09 22.68 -27.67
CA ALA A 673 -32.20 23.14 -28.73
C ALA A 673 -30.98 22.21 -28.93
N SER A 674 -30.54 21.52 -27.87
CA SER A 674 -29.45 20.54 -27.95
C SER A 674 -29.87 19.21 -28.56
N GLU A 675 -31.13 18.80 -28.37
CA GLU A 675 -31.72 17.65 -29.07
C GLU A 675 -31.89 17.92 -30.57
N GLU A 676 -32.27 19.14 -30.95
CA GLU A 676 -32.35 19.57 -32.35
C GLU A 676 -30.98 19.48 -33.05
N VAL A 677 -29.89 19.91 -32.40
CA VAL A 677 -28.52 19.79 -32.94
C VAL A 677 -28.04 18.33 -33.04
N ARG A 678 -28.52 17.40 -32.18
CA ARG A 678 -28.20 15.96 -32.26
C ARG A 678 -28.86 15.26 -33.46
N HIS A 679 -29.97 15.79 -33.96
CA HIS A 679 -30.63 15.20 -35.12
C HIS A 679 -30.07 15.68 -36.46
N ASP A 680 -29.37 16.82 -36.47
CA ASP A 680 -28.76 17.41 -37.66
C ASP A 680 -27.26 17.07 -37.85
N ALA A 681 -26.60 16.47 -36.84
CA ALA A 681 -25.23 15.97 -36.88
C ALA A 681 -25.21 14.44 -37.07
#